data_AF-J0PN65-F1
#
_entry.id   AF-J0PN65-F1
#
_cell.length_a   1.000
_cell.length_b   1.000
_cell.length_c   1.000
_cell.angle_alpha   90.00
_cell.angle_beta   90.00
_cell.angle_gamma   90.00
#
_symmetry.space_group_name_H-M   'P 1'
#
loop_
_entity.id
_entity.type
_entity.pdbx_description
1 polymer ?
#
loop_
_entity_poly.entity_id
_entity_poly.type
_entity_poly.pdbx_seq_one_letter_code
_entity_poly.pdbx_strand_id
1 'polypeptide(L)'
;MKEITIALVGQPNVGKSSLINALSNAHLKVGNFAGVTVDKMEVSLVHKEHQITIIDLPGTYALNDFTTEEKVTKDFLEKGQYDLILNVVDSTNLERNLALSAQLLDTNKKMLLALNMWDEAQKEGIKINTEKLSQELGVVCVPTSARSKEDRLNTELLLDEIVRLYSQNTANNESIKVPSQSFKESLKYSQSAQKIAKSVISENKQNASFEHTYKIDKILMHPRYGIFIFLGFMFIIFSLSFLIGGGVQKALEEGFKFLSDSVKENVANEDLASLVGDGIIGGVGATVSFLPLIVVLYFGISLLETTGYMSRVAFLLDGILHKFGLHGKSFIPLITGFGCSVPAYMATRTLQNYNERLITLFVIGFMSCSARLPIYVLFVGSFFPSSSAGFVLFCIYILGAVVALVMAKLLKLSVFKGQTESFIMEMPKYRFPSWRMVYFSIYTKSLSYLKKAGTYILVGAILIWFMSQYPKNDAAMKAYKQESLLVNKDATLSSEAKEEKLKELKTELDKKNLKNSVVGRGGAYLEKVFSPMDFDWRLSVSLVTGFMAKEVVVSTLGVLFSLGDQNEKSDAFREILRKEVSVPSGIAFIVFVMFYIPCFAATITFGREAGGIKFVAYLFIFTTVVAYAFSLIAFYVTQILV
;
A
#
# COMPACT_ATOMS: atom_id res chain seq x y z
N MET A 1 -49.94 -5.47 13.99
CA MET A 1 -49.18 -6.46 13.19
C MET A 1 -48.14 -7.07 14.09
N LYS A 2 -47.85 -8.37 13.99
CA LYS A 2 -46.71 -8.94 14.71
C LYS A 2 -45.43 -8.49 14.00
N GLU A 3 -44.47 -7.99 14.77
CA GLU A 3 -43.16 -7.59 14.27
C GLU A 3 -42.22 -8.79 14.29
N ILE A 4 -41.53 -9.04 13.18
CA ILE A 4 -40.51 -10.08 13.03
C ILE A 4 -39.19 -9.38 12.72
N THR A 5 -38.19 -9.56 13.56
CA THR A 5 -36.84 -9.04 13.33
C THR A 5 -35.91 -10.16 12.88
N ILE A 6 -35.27 -9.97 11.73
CA ILE A 6 -34.43 -10.97 11.08
C ILE A 6 -33.00 -10.46 10.98
N ALA A 7 -32.06 -11.29 11.43
CA ALA A 7 -30.64 -11.08 11.17
C ALA A 7 -30.27 -11.71 9.81
N LEU A 8 -29.91 -10.89 8.82
CA LEU A 8 -29.40 -11.41 7.55
C LEU A 8 -27.89 -11.64 7.65
N VAL A 9 -27.48 -12.90 7.55
CA VAL A 9 -26.08 -13.31 7.64
C VAL A 9 -25.66 -13.98 6.33
N GLY A 10 -24.38 -13.95 6.01
CA GLY A 10 -23.81 -14.66 4.88
C GLY A 10 -22.40 -14.17 4.58
N GLN A 11 -21.66 -14.96 3.80
CA GLN A 11 -20.32 -14.61 3.37
C GLN A 11 -20.32 -13.37 2.47
N PRO A 12 -19.18 -12.66 2.32
CA PRO A 12 -19.05 -11.63 1.30
C PRO A 12 -19.40 -12.15 -0.09
N ASN A 13 -19.99 -11.30 -0.94
CA ASN A 13 -20.33 -11.60 -2.35
C ASN A 13 -21.37 -12.70 -2.61
N VAL A 14 -22.04 -13.26 -1.60
CA VAL A 14 -23.13 -14.25 -1.79
C VAL A 14 -24.45 -13.63 -2.29
N GLY A 15 -24.45 -12.34 -2.61
CA GLY A 15 -25.61 -11.61 -3.11
C GLY A 15 -26.62 -11.15 -2.06
N LYS A 16 -26.22 -10.95 -0.79
CA LYS A 16 -27.09 -10.43 0.29
C LYS A 16 -27.81 -9.14 -0.08
N SER A 17 -27.06 -8.13 -0.52
CA SER A 17 -27.63 -6.83 -0.89
C SER A 17 -28.59 -6.95 -2.09
N SER A 18 -28.27 -7.81 -3.06
CA SER A 18 -29.18 -8.10 -4.18
C SER A 18 -30.46 -8.78 -3.71
N LEU A 19 -30.36 -9.74 -2.77
CA LEU A 19 -31.51 -10.44 -2.19
C LEU A 19 -32.39 -9.48 -1.39
N ILE A 20 -31.79 -8.61 -0.55
CA ILE A 20 -32.53 -7.56 0.17
C ILE A 20 -33.30 -6.69 -0.82
N ASN A 21 -32.62 -6.17 -1.86
CA ASN A 21 -33.26 -5.33 -2.87
C ASN A 21 -34.37 -6.06 -3.65
N ALA A 22 -34.26 -7.38 -3.80
CA ALA A 22 -35.30 -8.19 -4.41
C ALA A 22 -36.51 -8.40 -3.48
N LEU A 23 -36.27 -8.59 -2.19
CA LEU A 23 -37.30 -8.76 -1.15
C LEU A 23 -38.00 -7.44 -0.81
N SER A 24 -37.26 -6.34 -0.84
CA SER A 24 -37.77 -5.03 -0.46
C SER A 24 -38.05 -4.16 -1.68
N ASN A 25 -39.33 -3.93 -1.95
CA ASN A 25 -39.77 -2.82 -2.81
C ASN A 25 -39.77 -1.46 -2.06
N ALA A 26 -39.11 -1.34 -0.90
CA ALA A 26 -39.28 -0.27 0.09
C ALA A 26 -37.98 0.50 0.43
N HIS A 27 -38.12 1.62 1.15
CA HIS A 27 -37.04 2.56 1.49
C HIS A 27 -35.99 1.96 2.45
N LEU A 28 -34.74 1.85 1.98
CA LEU A 28 -33.58 1.53 2.80
C LEU A 28 -33.28 2.63 3.83
N LYS A 29 -33.12 2.27 5.10
CA LYS A 29 -32.51 3.14 6.11
C LYS A 29 -31.06 2.70 6.31
N VAL A 30 -30.13 3.63 6.06
CA VAL A 30 -28.70 3.42 6.29
C VAL A 30 -28.29 4.20 7.54
N GLY A 31 -27.77 3.50 8.54
CA GLY A 31 -27.17 4.06 9.74
C GLY A 31 -25.82 3.42 10.02
N ASN A 32 -25.27 3.61 11.23
CA ASN A 32 -24.05 2.94 11.68
C ASN A 32 -24.37 2.05 12.90
N PHE A 33 -23.68 0.92 13.03
CA PHE A 33 -23.68 0.16 14.28
C PHE A 33 -23.06 0.99 15.43
N ALA A 34 -23.55 0.79 16.66
CA ALA A 34 -23.15 1.62 17.80
C ALA A 34 -21.63 1.57 18.03
N GLY A 35 -20.97 2.74 17.98
CA GLY A 35 -19.55 2.88 18.27
C GLY A 35 -18.57 2.43 17.18
N VAL A 36 -19.05 2.12 15.96
CA VAL A 36 -18.20 1.69 14.84
C VAL A 36 -18.60 2.37 13.53
N THR A 37 -17.68 2.41 12.55
CA THR A 37 -17.90 2.97 11.20
C THR A 37 -18.48 1.93 10.23
N VAL A 38 -19.16 0.91 10.74
CA VAL A 38 -19.73 -0.16 9.92
C VAL A 38 -21.19 0.19 9.65
N ASP A 39 -21.55 0.24 8.38
CA ASP A 39 -22.91 0.59 7.94
C ASP A 39 -23.91 -0.48 8.44
N LYS A 40 -24.99 -0.01 9.05
CA LYS A 40 -26.16 -0.79 9.42
C LYS A 40 -27.27 -0.50 8.42
N MET A 41 -27.59 -1.47 7.56
CA MET A 41 -28.72 -1.36 6.65
C MET A 41 -29.93 -2.10 7.23
N GLU A 42 -31.03 -1.38 7.37
CA GLU A 42 -32.30 -1.95 7.83
C GLU A 42 -33.36 -1.75 6.77
N VAL A 43 -34.13 -2.82 6.55
CA VAL A 43 -35.23 -2.79 5.59
C VAL A 43 -36.48 -3.40 6.21
N SER A 44 -37.56 -2.62 6.19
CA SER A 44 -38.87 -3.05 6.68
C SER A 44 -39.82 -3.29 5.51
N LEU A 45 -40.53 -4.41 5.54
CA LEU A 45 -41.53 -4.79 4.56
C LEU A 45 -42.73 -5.46 5.27
N VAL A 46 -43.88 -5.46 4.61
CA VAL A 46 -45.11 -6.07 5.15
C VAL A 46 -45.46 -7.30 4.31
N HIS A 47 -45.64 -8.44 4.95
CA HIS A 47 -46.02 -9.71 4.30
C HIS A 47 -46.99 -10.50 5.19
N LYS A 48 -48.13 -10.94 4.64
CA LYS A 48 -49.16 -11.75 5.35
C LYS A 48 -49.45 -11.28 6.79
N GLU A 49 -49.80 -10.00 6.97
CA GLU A 49 -50.12 -9.33 8.26
C GLU A 49 -48.97 -9.23 9.28
N HIS A 50 -47.74 -9.55 8.87
CA HIS A 50 -46.52 -9.38 9.66
C HIS A 50 -45.69 -8.22 9.12
N GLN A 51 -45.12 -7.44 10.04
CA GLN A 51 -44.13 -6.42 9.71
C GLN A 51 -42.74 -7.04 9.89
N ILE A 52 -42.05 -7.28 8.79
CA ILE A 52 -40.74 -7.93 8.77
C ILE A 52 -39.66 -6.86 8.67
N THR A 53 -38.77 -6.81 9.64
CA THR A 53 -37.57 -5.95 9.65
C THR A 53 -36.34 -6.82 9.46
N ILE A 54 -35.65 -6.64 8.34
CA ILE A 54 -34.41 -7.34 8.00
C ILE A 54 -33.25 -6.39 8.32
N ILE A 55 -32.34 -6.87 9.16
CA ILE A 55 -31.10 -6.18 9.53
C ILE A 55 -29.97 -6.86 8.76
N ASP A 56 -29.36 -6.14 7.81
CA ASP A 56 -28.19 -6.64 7.07
C ASP A 56 -26.97 -6.60 7.96
N LEU A 57 -26.41 -7.77 8.26
CA LEU A 57 -25.15 -7.87 8.98
C LEU A 57 -23.98 -7.90 7.99
N PRO A 58 -22.83 -7.30 8.34
CA PRO A 58 -21.64 -7.34 7.52
C PRO A 58 -21.27 -8.75 7.03
N GLY A 59 -20.75 -8.84 5.80
CA GLY A 59 -20.28 -10.11 5.22
C GLY A 59 -19.16 -10.70 6.07
N THR A 60 -19.32 -11.95 6.52
CA THR A 60 -18.31 -12.63 7.34
C THR A 60 -18.05 -14.04 6.83
N TYR A 61 -16.80 -14.49 6.87
CA TYR A 61 -16.45 -15.89 6.60
C TYR A 61 -16.53 -16.77 7.86
N ALA A 62 -16.37 -16.18 9.06
CA ALA A 62 -16.39 -16.87 10.35
C ALA A 62 -16.67 -15.90 11.52
N LEU A 63 -17.12 -16.41 12.66
CA LEU A 63 -17.43 -15.61 13.87
C LEU A 63 -16.22 -15.53 14.84
N ASN A 64 -15.05 -15.17 14.32
CA ASN A 64 -13.76 -15.26 15.04
C ASN A 64 -13.16 -13.90 15.49
N ASP A 65 -13.90 -12.79 15.38
CA ASP A 65 -13.49 -11.44 15.80
C ASP A 65 -12.23 -10.87 15.13
N PHE A 66 -11.83 -11.35 13.94
CA PHE A 66 -10.60 -10.88 13.29
C PHE A 66 -10.75 -9.52 12.62
N THR A 67 -11.88 -9.33 11.94
CA THR A 67 -12.20 -8.06 11.28
C THR A 67 -13.24 -7.31 12.09
N THR A 68 -13.29 -5.98 11.93
CA THR A 68 -14.35 -5.17 12.55
C THR A 68 -15.74 -5.64 12.12
N GLU A 69 -15.89 -6.09 10.88
CA GLU A 69 -17.11 -6.65 10.33
C GLU A 69 -17.51 -7.95 11.03
N GLU A 70 -16.57 -8.89 11.20
CA GLU A 70 -16.79 -10.14 11.95
C GLU A 70 -17.21 -9.87 13.39
N LYS A 71 -16.51 -8.94 14.05
CA LYS A 71 -16.78 -8.56 15.43
C LYS A 71 -18.17 -7.97 15.59
N VAL A 72 -18.58 -7.07 14.69
CA VAL A 72 -19.92 -6.46 14.69
C VAL A 72 -21.00 -7.52 14.46
N THR A 73 -20.80 -8.41 13.49
CA THR A 73 -21.75 -9.50 13.22
C THR A 73 -21.88 -10.43 14.43
N LYS A 74 -20.77 -10.83 15.06
CA LYS A 74 -20.79 -11.69 16.25
C LYS A 74 -21.42 -10.98 17.45
N ASP A 75 -21.01 -9.75 17.76
CA ASP A 75 -21.57 -8.94 18.85
C ASP A 75 -23.10 -8.76 18.68
N PHE A 76 -23.57 -8.58 17.44
CA PHE A 76 -25.00 -8.48 17.15
C PHE A 76 -25.72 -9.83 17.33
N LEU A 77 -25.13 -10.95 16.90
CA LEU A 77 -25.72 -12.27 17.08
C LEU A 77 -25.78 -12.68 18.58
N GLU A 78 -24.81 -12.28 19.39
CA GLU A 78 -24.78 -12.59 20.82
C GLU A 78 -25.66 -11.68 21.67
N LYS A 79 -25.70 -10.37 21.36
CA LYS A 79 -26.33 -9.34 22.22
C LYS A 79 -27.57 -8.70 21.61
N GLY A 80 -27.74 -8.81 20.30
CA GLY A 80 -28.83 -8.18 19.55
C GLY A 80 -30.18 -8.86 19.79
N GLN A 81 -31.26 -8.11 19.55
CA GLN A 81 -32.62 -8.64 19.57
C GLN A 81 -33.05 -9.00 18.15
N TYR A 82 -33.25 -10.30 17.91
CA TYR A 82 -33.78 -10.84 16.66
C TYR A 82 -34.45 -12.20 16.91
N ASP A 83 -35.42 -12.52 16.05
CA ASP A 83 -36.27 -13.71 16.17
C ASP A 83 -35.70 -14.91 15.40
N LEU A 84 -35.09 -14.67 14.24
CA LEU A 84 -34.50 -15.70 13.39
C LEU A 84 -33.33 -15.18 12.54
N ILE A 85 -32.53 -16.12 12.06
CA ILE A 85 -31.39 -15.88 11.15
C ILE A 85 -31.80 -16.27 9.74
N LEU A 86 -31.66 -15.35 8.79
CA LEU A 86 -31.72 -15.65 7.37
C LEU A 86 -30.28 -15.72 6.86
N ASN A 87 -29.79 -16.93 6.61
CA ASN A 87 -28.43 -17.17 6.16
C ASN A 87 -28.40 -17.32 4.62
N VAL A 88 -27.74 -16.39 3.94
CA VAL A 88 -27.60 -16.37 2.48
C VAL A 88 -26.35 -17.12 2.06
N VAL A 89 -26.52 -18.12 1.20
CA VAL A 89 -25.48 -19.06 0.78
C VAL A 89 -25.38 -19.04 -0.74
N ASP A 90 -24.17 -18.86 -1.28
CA ASP A 90 -23.92 -19.00 -2.72
C ASP A 90 -23.95 -20.49 -3.13
N SER A 91 -24.91 -20.83 -4.00
CA SER A 91 -25.12 -22.19 -4.50
C SER A 91 -23.97 -22.69 -5.37
N THR A 92 -23.20 -21.80 -6.01
CA THR A 92 -22.04 -22.19 -6.85
C THR A 92 -20.87 -22.68 -5.99
N ASN A 93 -20.76 -22.19 -4.75
CA ASN A 93 -19.69 -22.49 -3.80
C ASN A 93 -20.23 -22.99 -2.46
N LEU A 94 -21.15 -23.96 -2.50
CA LEU A 94 -21.88 -24.46 -1.33
C LEU A 94 -20.95 -24.92 -0.19
N GLU A 95 -19.91 -25.69 -0.51
CA GLU A 95 -18.93 -26.24 0.46
C GLU A 95 -18.36 -25.17 1.40
N ARG A 96 -17.90 -24.06 0.83
CA ARG A 96 -17.27 -22.97 1.57
C ARG A 96 -18.29 -22.20 2.42
N ASN A 97 -19.47 -21.97 1.85
CA ASN A 97 -20.54 -21.20 2.50
C ASN A 97 -21.11 -21.94 3.72
N LEU A 98 -21.24 -23.27 3.63
CA LEU A 98 -21.72 -24.10 4.73
C LEU A 98 -20.82 -24.07 5.97
N ALA A 99 -19.55 -23.68 5.85
CA ALA A 99 -18.68 -23.52 7.02
C ALA A 99 -19.16 -22.42 7.98
N LEU A 100 -19.69 -21.30 7.45
CA LEU A 100 -20.33 -20.27 8.27
C LEU A 100 -21.68 -20.75 8.80
N SER A 101 -22.47 -21.41 7.94
CA SER A 101 -23.77 -21.98 8.34
C SER A 101 -23.66 -22.92 9.53
N ALA A 102 -22.60 -23.73 9.56
CA ALA A 102 -22.32 -24.65 10.66
C ALA A 102 -22.03 -23.92 11.99
N GLN A 103 -21.35 -22.76 11.96
CA GLN A 103 -21.14 -21.94 13.16
C GLN A 103 -22.43 -21.23 13.61
N LEU A 104 -23.28 -20.82 12.65
CA LEU A 104 -24.55 -20.18 12.97
C LEU A 104 -25.55 -21.13 13.63
N LEU A 105 -25.49 -22.43 13.30
CA LEU A 105 -26.31 -23.45 13.95
C LEU A 105 -26.07 -23.51 15.47
N ASP A 106 -24.87 -23.19 15.94
CA ASP A 106 -24.55 -23.18 17.38
C ASP A 106 -25.15 -21.99 18.14
N THR A 107 -25.66 -20.97 17.44
CA THR A 107 -26.33 -19.83 18.08
C THR A 107 -27.70 -20.19 18.69
N ASN A 108 -28.17 -21.42 18.46
CA ASN A 108 -29.44 -21.98 18.96
C ASN A 108 -30.67 -21.08 18.68
N LYS A 109 -30.62 -20.36 17.55
CA LYS A 109 -31.70 -19.53 17.02
C LYS A 109 -32.32 -20.21 15.81
N LYS A 110 -33.59 -19.92 15.54
CA LYS A 110 -34.27 -20.37 14.31
C LYS A 110 -33.47 -19.86 13.10
N MET A 111 -33.14 -20.74 12.17
CA MET A 111 -32.37 -20.39 10.97
C MET A 111 -33.07 -20.88 9.71
N LEU A 112 -33.05 -20.04 8.67
CA LEU A 112 -33.47 -20.34 7.30
C LEU A 112 -32.29 -20.13 6.35
N LEU A 113 -32.02 -21.09 5.46
CA LEU A 113 -31.00 -20.95 4.44
C LEU A 113 -31.61 -20.50 3.11
N ALA A 114 -31.18 -19.34 2.61
CA ALA A 114 -31.44 -18.89 1.25
C ALA A 114 -30.28 -19.32 0.34
N LEU A 115 -30.49 -20.35 -0.48
CA LEU A 115 -29.54 -20.82 -1.48
C LEU A 115 -29.61 -19.89 -2.69
N ASN A 116 -28.81 -18.82 -2.66
CA ASN A 116 -28.78 -17.77 -3.68
C ASN A 116 -27.92 -18.16 -4.88
N MET A 117 -27.98 -17.38 -5.97
CA MET A 117 -27.30 -17.66 -7.24
C MET A 117 -27.67 -19.02 -7.85
N TRP A 118 -28.91 -19.47 -7.62
CA TRP A 118 -29.38 -20.76 -8.10
C TRP A 118 -29.36 -20.88 -9.64
N ASP A 119 -29.62 -19.77 -10.35
CA ASP A 119 -29.54 -19.69 -11.81
C ASP A 119 -28.11 -19.92 -12.33
N GLU A 120 -27.10 -19.41 -11.62
CA GLU A 120 -25.70 -19.58 -11.98
C GLU A 120 -25.23 -21.00 -11.69
N ALA A 121 -25.63 -21.57 -10.54
CA ALA A 121 -25.38 -22.97 -10.22
C ALA A 121 -25.96 -23.91 -11.29
N GLN A 122 -27.18 -23.65 -11.77
CA GLN A 122 -27.77 -24.41 -12.87
C GLN A 122 -27.02 -24.24 -14.20
N LYS A 123 -26.59 -23.02 -14.54
CA LYS A 123 -25.75 -22.76 -15.75
C LYS A 123 -24.40 -23.46 -15.69
N GLU A 124 -23.81 -23.56 -14.49
CA GLU A 124 -22.57 -24.31 -14.25
C GLU A 124 -22.80 -25.83 -14.17
N GLY A 125 -24.06 -26.29 -14.23
CA GLY A 125 -24.41 -27.71 -14.19
C GLY A 125 -24.32 -28.34 -12.81
N ILE A 126 -24.35 -27.52 -11.74
CA ILE A 126 -24.33 -27.97 -10.34
C ILE A 126 -25.75 -28.36 -9.94
N LYS A 127 -25.96 -29.65 -9.61
CA LYS A 127 -27.24 -30.16 -9.10
C LYS A 127 -27.17 -30.35 -7.59
N ILE A 128 -27.96 -29.57 -6.84
CA ILE A 128 -28.03 -29.60 -5.37
C ILE A 128 -29.36 -30.21 -4.95
N ASN A 129 -29.34 -31.25 -4.10
CA ASN A 129 -30.55 -31.80 -3.50
C ASN A 129 -30.96 -31.01 -2.24
N THR A 130 -31.89 -30.07 -2.39
CA THR A 130 -32.33 -29.17 -1.30
C THR A 130 -33.02 -29.89 -0.14
N GLU A 131 -33.75 -30.97 -0.42
CA GLU A 131 -34.42 -31.77 0.61
C GLU A 131 -33.40 -32.49 1.50
N LYS A 132 -32.41 -33.14 0.88
CA LYS A 132 -31.32 -33.80 1.59
C LYS A 132 -30.48 -32.80 2.38
N LEU A 133 -30.20 -31.62 1.81
CA LEU A 133 -29.49 -30.56 2.52
C LEU A 133 -30.25 -30.09 3.76
N SER A 134 -31.56 -29.93 3.63
CA SER A 134 -32.42 -29.51 4.74
C SER A 134 -32.46 -30.56 5.85
N GLN A 135 -32.46 -31.85 5.49
CA GLN A 135 -32.40 -32.96 6.44
C GLN A 135 -31.04 -33.05 7.16
N GLU A 136 -29.93 -32.91 6.45
CA GLU A 136 -28.60 -33.00 7.05
C GLU A 136 -28.25 -31.81 7.96
N LEU A 137 -28.75 -30.61 7.64
CA LEU A 137 -28.53 -29.41 8.45
C LEU A 137 -29.60 -29.16 9.51
N GLY A 138 -30.76 -29.83 9.43
CA GLY A 138 -31.90 -29.60 10.31
C GLY A 138 -32.57 -28.23 10.14
N VAL A 139 -32.39 -27.59 8.98
CA VAL A 139 -32.90 -26.24 8.66
C VAL A 139 -33.51 -26.20 7.28
N VAL A 140 -34.51 -25.35 7.08
CA VAL A 140 -35.16 -25.24 5.78
C VAL A 140 -34.22 -24.53 4.80
N CYS A 141 -34.06 -25.10 3.61
CA CYS A 141 -33.23 -24.53 2.54
C CYS A 141 -34.10 -24.16 1.34
N VAL A 142 -34.12 -22.87 0.97
CA VAL A 142 -34.94 -22.34 -0.13
C VAL A 142 -34.02 -21.88 -1.28
N PRO A 143 -34.13 -22.45 -2.49
CA PRO A 143 -33.46 -21.94 -3.69
C PRO A 143 -33.95 -20.55 -4.05
N THR A 144 -33.04 -19.60 -4.31
CA THR A 144 -33.35 -18.20 -4.63
C THR A 144 -32.42 -17.65 -5.72
N SER A 145 -32.90 -16.66 -6.49
CA SER A 145 -32.05 -15.85 -7.37
C SER A 145 -32.56 -14.40 -7.41
N ALA A 146 -31.63 -13.44 -7.31
CA ALA A 146 -31.91 -12.03 -7.08
C ALA A 146 -31.37 -11.10 -8.19
N ARG A 147 -31.10 -11.62 -9.40
CA ARG A 147 -30.31 -10.93 -10.44
C ARG A 147 -31.08 -9.89 -11.27
N SER A 148 -32.41 -10.01 -11.43
CA SER A 148 -33.25 -9.06 -12.19
C SER A 148 -34.73 -9.13 -11.76
N LYS A 149 -35.53 -8.07 -12.00
CA LYS A 149 -36.98 -8.04 -11.70
C LYS A 149 -37.77 -9.14 -12.42
N GLU A 150 -37.31 -9.56 -13.60
CA GLU A 150 -37.94 -10.57 -14.45
C GLU A 150 -37.50 -12.01 -14.11
N ASP A 151 -36.41 -12.17 -13.35
CA ASP A 151 -35.77 -13.47 -13.01
C ASP A 151 -35.80 -13.79 -11.50
N ARG A 152 -36.74 -13.20 -10.74
CA ARG A 152 -36.87 -13.45 -9.29
C ARG A 152 -37.38 -14.87 -9.06
N LEU A 153 -36.52 -15.74 -8.52
CA LEU A 153 -36.90 -17.12 -8.19
C LEU A 153 -37.16 -17.26 -6.69
N ASN A 154 -38.37 -17.73 -6.33
CA ASN A 154 -38.81 -18.10 -4.97
C ASN A 154 -38.64 -17.04 -3.86
N THR A 155 -38.63 -15.75 -4.20
CA THR A 155 -38.53 -14.67 -3.19
C THR A 155 -39.76 -14.59 -2.29
N GLU A 156 -40.97 -14.80 -2.84
CA GLU A 156 -42.20 -14.89 -2.05
C GLU A 156 -42.26 -16.15 -1.18
N LEU A 157 -41.77 -17.28 -1.72
CA LEU A 157 -41.63 -18.55 -1.00
C LEU A 157 -40.71 -18.40 0.22
N LEU A 158 -39.64 -17.61 0.08
CA LEU A 158 -38.74 -17.29 1.19
C LEU A 158 -39.46 -16.51 2.30
N LEU A 159 -40.26 -15.50 1.94
CA LEU A 159 -41.06 -14.71 2.90
C LEU A 159 -42.13 -15.57 3.60
N ASP A 160 -42.75 -16.49 2.87
CA ASP A 160 -43.71 -17.44 3.42
C ASP A 160 -43.07 -18.36 4.46
N GLU A 161 -41.86 -18.86 4.16
CA GLU A 161 -41.14 -19.75 5.05
C GLU A 161 -40.64 -19.04 6.32
N ILE A 162 -40.27 -17.75 6.20
CA ILE A 162 -39.94 -16.88 7.34
C ILE A 162 -41.13 -16.79 8.31
N VAL A 163 -42.32 -16.50 7.79
CA VAL A 163 -43.55 -16.40 8.62
C VAL A 163 -43.90 -17.75 9.23
N ARG A 164 -43.72 -18.85 8.48
CA ARG A 164 -43.94 -20.22 8.97
C ARG A 164 -43.02 -20.56 10.14
N LEU A 165 -41.72 -20.34 9.99
CA LEU A 165 -40.71 -20.60 11.02
C LEU A 165 -40.91 -19.73 12.25
N TYR A 166 -41.26 -18.45 12.07
CA TYR A 166 -41.61 -17.57 13.18
C TYR A 166 -42.81 -18.11 13.97
N SER A 167 -43.84 -18.58 13.28
CA SER A 167 -45.10 -19.06 13.87
C SER A 167 -45.02 -20.44 14.55
N GLN A 168 -44.02 -21.27 14.23
CA GLN A 168 -43.81 -22.55 14.91
C GLN A 168 -43.40 -22.32 16.39
N ASN A 169 -44.25 -22.77 17.32
CA ASN A 169 -44.07 -22.56 18.75
C ASN A 169 -42.83 -23.30 19.30
N THR A 170 -42.08 -22.61 20.16
CA THR A 170 -40.89 -23.02 20.89
C THR A 170 -41.20 -24.15 21.87
N ALA A 171 -40.97 -25.41 21.50
CA ALA A 171 -41.13 -26.55 22.41
C ALA A 171 -39.90 -27.46 22.57
N ASN A 172 -38.86 -27.35 21.74
CA ASN A 172 -37.66 -28.18 21.86
C ASN A 172 -36.43 -27.31 22.08
N ASN A 173 -36.28 -26.81 23.31
CA ASN A 173 -35.03 -26.22 23.79
C ASN A 173 -34.39 -27.24 24.75
N GLU A 174 -34.05 -28.43 24.24
CA GLU A 174 -33.08 -29.27 24.93
C GLU A 174 -31.69 -28.72 24.63
N SER A 175 -31.14 -28.10 25.66
CA SER A 175 -29.78 -27.60 25.78
C SER A 175 -28.72 -28.50 25.15
N ILE A 176 -28.25 -28.13 23.96
CA ILE A 176 -26.97 -28.60 23.44
C ILE A 176 -25.87 -27.86 24.21
N LYS A 177 -25.11 -28.62 25.00
CA LYS A 177 -24.01 -28.12 25.82
C LYS A 177 -22.96 -27.43 24.95
N VAL A 178 -22.72 -26.15 25.22
CA VAL A 178 -21.62 -25.35 24.67
C VAL A 178 -20.31 -25.74 25.36
N PRO A 179 -19.24 -26.07 24.61
CA PRO A 179 -17.88 -25.89 25.06
C PRO A 179 -17.28 -24.65 24.39
N SER A 180 -16.86 -23.69 25.19
CA SER A 180 -16.01 -22.59 24.76
C SER A 180 -14.58 -23.09 24.54
N GLN A 181 -14.00 -22.99 23.32
CA GLN A 181 -12.62 -22.52 23.07
C GLN A 181 -12.12 -22.66 21.60
N SER A 182 -11.77 -21.50 21.02
CA SER A 182 -10.58 -21.19 20.20
C SER A 182 -10.13 -22.14 19.08
N PHE A 183 -10.28 -21.68 17.83
CA PHE A 183 -9.55 -21.98 16.58
C PHE A 183 -9.53 -23.44 16.05
N LYS A 184 -9.60 -24.47 16.90
CA LYS A 184 -9.61 -25.88 16.47
C LYS A 184 -10.98 -26.37 16.01
N GLU A 185 -12.06 -25.68 16.37
CA GLU A 185 -13.42 -26.07 16.00
C GLU A 185 -13.83 -25.58 14.61
N SER A 186 -13.32 -24.43 14.14
CA SER A 186 -13.56 -23.96 12.76
C SER A 186 -13.17 -25.01 11.72
N LEU A 187 -12.04 -25.70 11.91
CA LEU A 187 -11.59 -26.83 11.10
C LEU A 187 -12.59 -28.01 11.13
N LYS A 188 -13.18 -28.32 12.29
CA LYS A 188 -14.23 -29.36 12.39
C LYS A 188 -15.49 -28.94 11.65
N TYR A 189 -15.91 -27.67 11.77
CA TYR A 189 -17.06 -27.14 11.05
C TYR A 189 -16.82 -27.15 9.53
N SER A 190 -15.65 -26.71 9.06
CA SER A 190 -15.29 -26.75 7.64
C SER A 190 -15.25 -28.19 7.10
N GLN A 191 -14.73 -29.15 7.88
CA GLN A 191 -14.73 -30.56 7.50
C GLN A 191 -16.14 -31.18 7.46
N SER A 192 -17.01 -30.82 8.41
CA SER A 192 -18.40 -31.28 8.43
C SER A 192 -19.20 -30.68 7.28
N ALA A 193 -19.08 -29.36 7.06
CA ALA A 193 -19.65 -28.64 5.92
C ALA A 193 -19.21 -29.25 4.57
N GLN A 194 -17.94 -29.63 4.45
CA GLN A 194 -17.41 -30.35 3.30
C GLN A 194 -18.09 -31.69 3.05
N LYS A 195 -18.32 -32.45 4.11
CA LYS A 195 -18.96 -33.77 4.02
C LYS A 195 -20.42 -33.64 3.56
N ILE A 196 -21.15 -32.67 4.12
CA ILE A 196 -22.55 -32.36 3.78
C ILE A 196 -22.66 -31.84 2.34
N ALA A 197 -21.80 -30.90 1.93
CA ALA A 197 -21.83 -30.39 0.56
C ALA A 197 -21.60 -31.51 -0.47
N LYS A 198 -20.63 -32.40 -0.21
CA LYS A 198 -20.34 -33.54 -1.10
C LYS A 198 -21.44 -34.60 -1.13
N SER A 199 -22.17 -34.79 -0.04
CA SER A 199 -23.28 -35.76 -0.01
C SER A 199 -24.50 -35.26 -0.79
N VAL A 200 -24.65 -33.94 -0.93
CA VAL A 200 -25.83 -33.27 -1.51
C VAL A 200 -25.67 -32.96 -3.00
N ILE A 201 -24.44 -32.77 -3.49
CA ILE A 201 -24.16 -32.43 -4.90
C ILE A 201 -24.05 -33.73 -5.71
N SER A 202 -24.97 -33.93 -6.68
CA SER A 202 -25.13 -35.20 -7.40
C SER A 202 -24.42 -35.28 -8.75
N GLU A 203 -24.16 -34.16 -9.42
CA GLU A 203 -23.34 -34.09 -10.65
C GLU A 203 -22.55 -32.79 -10.69
N ASN A 204 -21.26 -32.89 -11.02
CA ASN A 204 -20.38 -31.75 -11.18
C ASN A 204 -19.74 -31.80 -12.58
N LYS A 205 -20.43 -31.23 -13.59
CA LYS A 205 -19.87 -31.06 -14.95
C LYS A 205 -18.87 -29.89 -14.96
N GLN A 206 -17.79 -30.00 -14.17
CA GLN A 206 -16.89 -28.88 -13.90
C GLN A 206 -15.82 -28.60 -14.98
N ASN A 207 -15.87 -29.20 -16.18
CA ASN A 207 -14.61 -29.41 -16.92
C ASN A 207 -14.12 -28.29 -17.85
N ALA A 208 -14.95 -27.48 -18.52
CA ALA A 208 -14.42 -26.63 -19.61
C ALA A 208 -13.69 -25.34 -19.15
N SER A 209 -14.26 -24.58 -18.21
CA SER A 209 -13.67 -23.30 -17.74
C SER A 209 -12.62 -23.49 -16.64
N PHE A 210 -12.74 -24.57 -15.87
CA PHE A 210 -11.76 -24.96 -14.85
C PHE A 210 -10.48 -25.49 -15.49
N GLU A 211 -10.55 -26.20 -16.62
CA GLU A 211 -9.35 -26.71 -17.32
C GLU A 211 -8.37 -25.62 -17.75
N HIS A 212 -8.85 -24.51 -18.33
CA HIS A 212 -7.97 -23.42 -18.78
C HIS A 212 -7.31 -22.69 -17.61
N THR A 213 -8.10 -22.36 -16.58
CA THR A 213 -7.59 -21.74 -15.34
C THR A 213 -6.57 -22.67 -14.66
N TYR A 214 -6.88 -23.96 -14.57
CA TYR A 214 -6.02 -24.98 -13.97
C TYR A 214 -4.70 -25.17 -14.72
N LYS A 215 -4.71 -25.17 -16.06
CA LYS A 215 -3.49 -25.26 -16.88
C LYS A 215 -2.57 -24.06 -16.65
N ILE A 216 -3.13 -22.85 -16.58
CA ILE A 216 -2.38 -21.62 -16.31
C ILE A 216 -1.84 -21.63 -14.87
N ASP A 217 -2.69 -21.96 -13.90
CA ASP A 217 -2.32 -22.00 -12.48
C ASP A 217 -1.25 -23.07 -12.18
N LYS A 218 -1.23 -24.19 -12.91
CA LYS A 218 -0.17 -25.21 -12.80
C LYS A 218 1.23 -24.61 -13.03
N ILE A 219 1.33 -23.61 -13.90
CA ILE A 219 2.59 -22.91 -14.20
C ILE A 219 2.77 -21.74 -13.24
N LEU A 220 1.76 -20.87 -13.14
CA LEU A 220 1.82 -19.61 -12.40
C LEU A 220 1.85 -19.77 -10.88
N MET A 221 1.23 -20.81 -10.33
CA MET A 221 1.20 -21.09 -8.89
C MET A 221 2.23 -22.13 -8.45
N HIS A 222 3.14 -22.54 -9.33
CA HIS A 222 4.17 -23.49 -8.93
C HIS A 222 5.07 -22.87 -7.83
N PRO A 223 5.36 -23.56 -6.70
CA PRO A 223 6.05 -22.98 -5.55
C PRO A 223 7.39 -22.30 -5.85
N ARG A 224 8.13 -22.79 -6.85
CA ARG A 224 9.41 -22.21 -7.33
C ARG A 224 9.23 -21.36 -8.60
N TYR A 225 8.83 -21.97 -9.71
CA TYR A 225 8.68 -21.27 -11.00
C TYR A 225 7.68 -20.12 -10.97
N GLY A 226 6.60 -20.21 -10.18
CA GLY A 226 5.64 -19.12 -10.03
C GLY A 226 6.28 -17.84 -9.49
N ILE A 227 7.23 -17.96 -8.54
CA ILE A 227 7.91 -16.80 -7.95
C ILE A 227 8.82 -16.17 -9.01
N PHE A 228 9.53 -16.97 -9.80
CA PHE A 228 10.37 -16.47 -10.89
C PHE A 228 9.56 -15.82 -12.01
N ILE A 229 8.44 -16.41 -12.42
CA ILE A 229 7.54 -15.82 -13.42
C ILE A 229 6.97 -14.50 -12.91
N PHE A 230 6.55 -14.48 -11.66
CA PHE A 230 6.10 -13.27 -11.00
C PHE A 230 7.18 -12.18 -10.99
N LEU A 231 8.41 -12.51 -10.58
CA LEU A 231 9.54 -11.58 -10.61
C LEU A 231 9.84 -11.10 -12.03
N GLY A 232 9.67 -11.96 -13.04
CA GLY A 232 9.76 -11.60 -14.45
C GLY A 232 8.70 -10.58 -14.88
N PHE A 233 7.44 -10.77 -14.50
CA PHE A 233 6.39 -9.77 -14.75
C PHE A 233 6.67 -8.45 -14.05
N MET A 234 7.13 -8.48 -12.80
CA MET A 234 7.53 -7.26 -12.09
C MET A 234 8.72 -6.58 -12.73
N PHE A 235 9.71 -7.34 -13.20
CA PHE A 235 10.84 -6.81 -13.93
C PHE A 235 10.37 -6.08 -15.20
N ILE A 236 9.43 -6.64 -15.95
CA ILE A 236 8.85 -5.99 -17.14
C ILE A 236 8.13 -4.68 -16.74
N ILE A 237 7.29 -4.71 -15.70
CA ILE A 237 6.56 -3.52 -15.24
C ILE A 237 7.52 -2.43 -14.78
N PHE A 238 8.53 -2.77 -13.98
CA PHE A 238 9.53 -1.81 -13.52
C PHE A 238 10.41 -1.31 -14.66
N SER A 239 10.84 -2.18 -15.57
CA SER A 239 11.61 -1.80 -16.76
C SER A 239 10.84 -0.81 -17.63
N LEU A 240 9.55 -1.07 -17.90
CA LEU A 240 8.67 -0.13 -18.60
C LEU A 240 8.49 1.18 -17.84
N SER A 241 8.33 1.13 -16.51
CA SER A 241 8.22 2.31 -15.66
C SER A 241 9.49 3.17 -15.77
N PHE A 242 10.68 2.59 -15.73
CA PHE A 242 11.93 3.34 -15.85
C PHE A 242 12.20 3.85 -17.28
N LEU A 243 11.96 3.01 -18.29
CA LEU A 243 12.19 3.36 -19.68
C LEU A 243 11.26 4.49 -20.14
N ILE A 244 9.95 4.30 -19.94
CA ILE A 244 8.92 5.23 -20.41
C ILE A 244 8.71 6.33 -19.37
N GLY A 245 8.40 5.95 -18.13
CA GLY A 245 8.12 6.91 -17.05
C GLY A 245 9.34 7.76 -16.70
N GLY A 246 10.52 7.16 -16.57
CA GLY A 246 11.77 7.89 -16.34
C GLY A 246 12.22 8.75 -17.51
N GLY A 247 11.97 8.32 -18.76
CA GLY A 247 12.20 9.14 -19.95
C GLY A 247 11.34 10.40 -19.96
N VAL A 248 10.04 10.27 -19.69
CA VAL A 248 9.10 11.40 -19.62
C VAL A 248 9.37 12.28 -18.40
N GLN A 249 9.77 11.69 -17.26
CA GLN A 249 10.15 12.44 -16.06
C GLN A 249 11.26 13.45 -16.35
N LYS A 250 12.34 13.02 -17.03
CA LYS A 250 13.46 13.91 -17.39
C LYS A 250 13.03 15.04 -18.31
N ALA A 251 12.24 14.73 -19.33
CA ALA A 251 11.73 15.75 -20.25
C ALA A 251 10.89 16.81 -19.52
N LEU A 252 10.11 16.41 -18.51
CA LEU A 252 9.37 17.34 -17.67
C LEU A 252 10.31 18.16 -16.77
N GLU A 253 11.30 17.54 -16.13
CA GLU A 253 12.30 18.24 -15.30
C GLU A 253 13.07 19.30 -16.07
N GLU A 254 13.52 18.97 -17.29
CA GLU A 254 14.18 19.92 -18.20
C GLU A 254 13.25 21.07 -18.60
N GLY A 255 11.99 20.76 -18.92
CA GLY A 255 10.97 21.77 -19.24
C GLY A 255 10.68 22.73 -18.07
N PHE A 256 10.57 22.22 -16.85
CA PHE A 256 10.38 23.04 -15.66
C PHE A 256 11.65 23.82 -15.27
N LYS A 257 12.84 23.26 -15.51
CA LYS A 257 14.12 23.98 -15.32
C LYS A 257 14.19 25.18 -16.27
N PHE A 258 13.88 24.98 -17.56
CA PHE A 258 13.81 26.07 -18.54
C PHE A 258 12.82 27.18 -18.11
N LEU A 259 11.64 26.79 -17.61
CA LEU A 259 10.66 27.75 -17.08
C LEU A 259 11.20 28.51 -15.85
N SER A 260 11.87 27.81 -14.93
CA SER A 260 12.47 28.40 -13.73
C SER A 260 13.56 29.42 -14.09
N ASP A 261 14.46 29.07 -15.01
CA ASP A 261 15.55 29.94 -15.43
C ASP A 261 15.01 31.16 -16.20
N SER A 262 14.00 30.97 -17.06
CA SER A 262 13.31 32.07 -17.74
C SER A 262 12.67 33.07 -16.75
N VAL A 263 12.09 32.58 -15.65
CA VAL A 263 11.52 33.45 -14.61
C VAL A 263 12.63 34.22 -13.87
N LYS A 264 13.77 33.58 -13.62
CA LYS A 264 14.91 34.24 -12.95
C LYS A 264 15.53 35.35 -13.80
N GLU A 265 15.53 35.21 -15.12
CA GLU A 265 16.04 36.23 -16.04
C GLU A 265 15.13 37.46 -16.15
N ASN A 266 13.81 37.28 -16.00
CA ASN A 266 12.82 38.35 -16.22
C ASN A 266 12.40 39.10 -14.94
N VAL A 267 12.71 38.58 -13.75
CA VAL A 267 12.31 39.19 -12.47
C VAL A 267 13.47 39.98 -11.87
N ALA A 268 13.28 41.30 -11.73
CA ALA A 268 14.33 42.22 -11.26
C ALA A 268 14.79 42.01 -9.80
N ASN A 269 13.97 41.36 -8.96
CA ASN A 269 14.31 41.07 -7.56
C ASN A 269 14.79 39.62 -7.44
N GLU A 270 16.07 39.43 -7.11
CA GLU A 270 16.73 38.12 -6.98
C GLU A 270 16.02 37.18 -5.99
N ASP A 271 15.46 37.71 -4.90
CA ASP A 271 14.79 36.90 -3.88
C ASP A 271 13.42 36.40 -4.35
N LEU A 272 12.66 37.24 -5.05
CA LEU A 272 11.39 36.85 -5.65
C LEU A 272 11.61 35.91 -6.84
N ALA A 273 12.65 36.17 -7.64
CA ALA A 273 13.08 35.32 -8.74
C ALA A 273 13.40 33.89 -8.25
N SER A 274 14.20 33.75 -7.18
CA SER A 274 14.53 32.44 -6.63
C SER A 274 13.35 31.78 -5.90
N LEU A 275 12.49 32.53 -5.21
CA LEU A 275 11.29 31.96 -4.58
C LEU A 275 10.34 31.35 -5.62
N VAL A 276 10.07 32.10 -6.69
CA VAL A 276 9.14 31.65 -7.74
C VAL A 276 9.79 30.55 -8.59
N GLY A 277 11.06 30.72 -8.99
CA GLY A 277 11.80 29.74 -9.79
C GLY A 277 12.12 28.46 -9.03
N ASP A 278 12.95 28.55 -7.99
CA ASP A 278 13.46 27.37 -7.28
C ASP A 278 12.45 26.80 -6.27
N GLY A 279 11.69 27.68 -5.59
CA GLY A 279 10.72 27.27 -4.58
C GLY A 279 9.42 26.73 -5.19
N ILE A 280 8.69 27.58 -5.92
CA ILE A 280 7.35 27.25 -6.43
C ILE A 280 7.43 26.39 -7.70
N ILE A 281 8.10 26.88 -8.75
CA ILE A 281 8.20 26.17 -10.04
C ILE A 281 8.98 24.88 -9.85
N GLY A 282 10.09 24.90 -9.11
CA GLY A 282 10.83 23.68 -8.73
C GLY A 282 9.96 22.68 -7.96
N GLY A 283 9.18 23.14 -6.97
CA GLY A 283 8.28 22.27 -6.19
C GLY A 283 7.13 21.66 -7.01
N VAL A 284 6.49 22.46 -7.88
CA VAL A 284 5.46 21.97 -8.82
C VAL A 284 6.09 21.02 -9.84
N GLY A 285 7.26 21.37 -10.36
CA GLY A 285 8.03 20.58 -11.31
C GLY A 285 8.33 19.19 -10.76
N ALA A 286 8.87 19.11 -9.55
CA ALA A 286 9.10 17.84 -8.85
C ALA A 286 7.81 17.02 -8.69
N THR A 287 6.70 17.66 -8.33
CA THR A 287 5.42 16.95 -8.17
C THR A 287 4.94 16.34 -9.49
N VAL A 288 4.98 17.13 -10.57
CA VAL A 288 4.46 16.75 -11.89
C VAL A 288 5.40 15.78 -12.60
N SER A 289 6.72 15.93 -12.43
CA SER A 289 7.72 15.05 -13.06
C SER A 289 7.65 13.60 -12.57
N PHE A 290 7.18 13.36 -11.34
CA PHE A 290 6.96 12.00 -10.82
C PHE A 290 5.69 11.30 -11.34
N LEU A 291 4.74 12.06 -11.89
CA LEU A 291 3.44 11.52 -12.32
C LEU A 291 3.56 10.40 -13.38
N PRO A 292 4.41 10.49 -14.42
CA PRO A 292 4.55 9.45 -15.44
C PRO A 292 4.99 8.10 -14.87
N LEU A 293 5.93 8.11 -13.92
CA LEU A 293 6.42 6.90 -13.27
C LEU A 293 5.28 6.17 -12.53
N ILE A 294 4.45 6.95 -11.82
CA ILE A 294 3.28 6.47 -11.09
C ILE A 294 2.21 5.93 -12.04
N VAL A 295 1.95 6.61 -13.17
CA VAL A 295 0.99 6.19 -14.20
C VAL A 295 1.35 4.82 -14.78
N VAL A 296 2.60 4.64 -15.20
CA VAL A 296 3.06 3.37 -15.79
C VAL A 296 3.05 2.24 -14.75
N LEU A 297 3.44 2.54 -13.51
CA LEU A 297 3.39 1.56 -12.42
C LEU A 297 1.94 1.12 -12.13
N TYR A 298 1.01 2.07 -12.03
CA TYR A 298 -0.40 1.74 -11.81
C TYR A 298 -1.07 1.06 -12.99
N PHE A 299 -0.62 1.32 -14.21
CA PHE A 299 -1.04 0.54 -15.38
C PHE A 299 -0.65 -0.94 -15.20
N GLY A 300 0.61 -1.23 -14.86
CA GLY A 300 1.07 -2.59 -14.60
C GLY A 300 0.32 -3.27 -13.46
N ILE A 301 0.17 -2.59 -12.31
CA ILE A 301 -0.58 -3.12 -11.16
C ILE A 301 -2.05 -3.37 -11.52
N SER A 302 -2.69 -2.43 -12.22
CA SER A 302 -4.10 -2.55 -12.60
C SER A 302 -4.32 -3.72 -13.58
N LEU A 303 -3.35 -4.04 -14.45
CA LEU A 303 -3.42 -5.23 -15.30
C LEU A 303 -3.35 -6.52 -14.48
N LEU A 304 -2.42 -6.63 -13.53
CA LEU A 304 -2.29 -7.82 -12.68
C LEU A 304 -3.52 -8.00 -11.76
N GLU A 305 -4.12 -6.89 -11.33
CA GLU A 305 -5.33 -6.88 -10.50
C GLU A 305 -6.57 -7.29 -11.29
N THR A 306 -6.83 -6.64 -12.43
CA THR A 306 -8.04 -6.90 -13.25
C THR A 306 -8.03 -8.27 -13.94
N THR A 307 -6.84 -8.84 -14.19
CA THR A 307 -6.71 -10.22 -14.70
C THR A 307 -7.00 -11.29 -13.64
N GLY A 308 -6.98 -10.93 -12.35
CA GLY A 308 -7.10 -11.87 -11.24
C GLY A 308 -5.78 -12.54 -10.85
N TYR A 309 -4.66 -12.23 -11.52
CA TYR A 309 -3.35 -12.80 -11.21
C TYR A 309 -2.85 -12.41 -9.82
N MET A 310 -3.14 -11.20 -9.35
CA MET A 310 -2.76 -10.74 -8.00
C MET A 310 -3.16 -11.69 -6.87
N SER A 311 -4.34 -12.32 -6.96
CA SER A 311 -4.78 -13.31 -5.97
C SER A 311 -3.86 -14.54 -5.92
N ARG A 312 -3.38 -15.05 -7.08
CA ARG A 312 -2.47 -16.20 -7.12
C ARG A 312 -1.11 -15.87 -6.55
N VAL A 313 -0.62 -14.67 -6.84
CA VAL A 313 0.67 -14.21 -6.32
C VAL A 313 0.60 -14.06 -4.80
N ALA A 314 -0.48 -13.48 -4.27
CA ALA A 314 -0.70 -13.39 -2.83
C ALA A 314 -0.73 -14.78 -2.19
N PHE A 315 -1.36 -15.77 -2.83
CA PHE A 315 -1.36 -17.17 -2.38
C PHE A 315 0.05 -17.77 -2.37
N LEU A 316 0.81 -17.59 -3.45
CA LEU A 316 2.16 -18.13 -3.60
C LEU A 316 3.13 -17.60 -2.53
N LEU A 317 2.96 -16.34 -2.15
CA LEU A 317 3.85 -15.64 -1.22
C LEU A 317 3.38 -15.66 0.23
N ASP A 318 2.13 -16.06 0.47
CA ASP A 318 1.58 -16.21 1.81
C ASP A 318 2.46 -17.11 2.69
N GLY A 319 2.93 -18.25 2.16
CA GLY A 319 3.78 -19.17 2.91
C GLY A 319 5.12 -18.56 3.38
N ILE A 320 5.67 -17.57 2.66
CA ILE A 320 6.88 -16.86 3.09
C ILE A 320 6.50 -15.73 4.06
N LEU A 321 5.51 -14.91 3.71
CA LEU A 321 5.10 -13.75 4.49
C LEU A 321 4.52 -14.12 5.86
N HIS A 322 3.76 -15.20 5.93
CA HIS A 322 3.16 -15.70 7.17
C HIS A 322 4.24 -16.09 8.19
N LYS A 323 5.42 -16.58 7.75
CA LYS A 323 6.57 -16.85 8.65
C LYS A 323 7.14 -15.60 9.31
N PHE A 324 6.93 -14.44 8.69
CA PHE A 324 7.33 -13.13 9.22
C PHE A 324 6.15 -12.38 9.87
N GLY A 325 4.99 -13.03 10.03
CA GLY A 325 3.82 -12.45 10.69
C GLY A 325 3.00 -11.50 9.83
N LEU A 326 3.12 -11.60 8.49
CA LEU A 326 2.39 -10.81 7.50
C LEU A 326 1.44 -11.70 6.69
N HIS A 327 0.27 -11.20 6.33
CA HIS A 327 -0.64 -11.89 5.40
C HIS A 327 -0.15 -11.79 3.95
N GLY A 328 -0.44 -12.78 3.10
CA GLY A 328 -0.04 -12.82 1.70
C GLY A 328 -0.44 -11.59 0.87
N LYS A 329 -1.55 -10.92 1.21
CA LYS A 329 -1.98 -9.63 0.60
C LYS A 329 -0.99 -8.48 0.88
N SER A 330 -0.21 -8.54 1.96
CA SER A 330 0.80 -7.52 2.32
C SER A 330 1.90 -7.42 1.27
N PHE A 331 2.03 -8.44 0.43
CA PHE A 331 2.91 -8.43 -0.70
C PHE A 331 2.68 -7.25 -1.67
N ILE A 332 1.40 -6.94 -1.96
CA ILE A 332 1.00 -5.93 -2.94
C ILE A 332 1.63 -4.56 -2.59
N PRO A 333 1.43 -4.03 -1.36
CA PRO A 333 2.07 -2.79 -0.98
C PRO A 333 3.59 -2.91 -0.83
N LEU A 334 4.14 -4.04 -0.37
CA LEU A 334 5.59 -4.24 -0.24
C LEU A 334 6.33 -4.11 -1.58
N ILE A 335 5.80 -4.73 -2.63
CA ILE A 335 6.39 -4.62 -3.98
C ILE A 335 6.22 -3.24 -4.58
N THR A 336 5.04 -2.65 -4.39
CA THR A 336 4.81 -1.27 -4.84
C THR A 336 5.84 -0.31 -4.21
N GLY A 337 6.35 -0.63 -3.01
CA GLY A 337 7.38 0.12 -2.29
C GLY A 337 8.74 0.21 -2.99
N PHE A 338 9.14 -0.79 -3.79
CA PHE A 338 10.37 -0.72 -4.60
C PHE A 338 10.26 0.30 -5.74
N GLY A 339 9.04 0.60 -6.19
CA GLY A 339 8.77 1.72 -7.10
C GLY A 339 8.77 3.03 -6.31
N CYS A 340 7.71 3.24 -5.52
CA CYS A 340 7.54 4.44 -4.71
C CYS A 340 6.77 4.14 -3.42
N SER A 341 7.22 4.70 -2.29
CA SER A 341 6.59 4.45 -0.99
C SER A 341 5.19 5.10 -0.87
N VAL A 342 4.89 6.18 -1.60
CA VAL A 342 3.57 6.84 -1.57
C VAL A 342 2.43 5.91 -2.04
N PRO A 343 2.45 5.37 -3.28
CA PRO A 343 1.43 4.42 -3.73
C PRO A 343 1.44 3.12 -2.91
N ALA A 344 2.60 2.72 -2.40
CA ALA A 344 2.73 1.55 -1.52
C ALA A 344 1.95 1.71 -0.21
N TYR A 345 2.07 2.86 0.47
CA TYR A 345 1.31 3.16 1.67
C TYR A 345 -0.20 3.15 1.41
N MET A 346 -0.65 3.73 0.30
CA MET A 346 -2.06 3.70 -0.08
C MET A 346 -2.57 2.29 -0.37
N ALA A 347 -1.74 1.41 -0.95
CA ALA A 347 -2.10 0.03 -1.22
C ALA A 347 -2.31 -0.82 0.05
N THR A 348 -1.81 -0.38 1.21
CA THR A 348 -2.05 -1.06 2.50
C THR A 348 -3.52 -1.05 2.93
N ARG A 349 -4.38 -0.21 2.33
CA ARG A 349 -5.84 -0.22 2.54
C ARG A 349 -6.51 -1.54 2.17
N THR A 350 -5.85 -2.36 1.37
CA THR A 350 -6.32 -3.71 1.01
C THR A 350 -6.20 -4.72 2.15
N LEU A 351 -5.47 -4.37 3.22
CA LEU A 351 -5.28 -5.18 4.41
C LEU A 351 -6.40 -4.89 5.42
N GLN A 352 -7.14 -5.93 5.82
CA GLN A 352 -8.30 -5.81 6.70
C GLN A 352 -7.86 -5.72 8.18
N ASN A 353 -6.91 -6.55 8.62
CA ASN A 353 -6.35 -6.47 9.96
C ASN A 353 -5.52 -5.19 10.17
N TYR A 354 -5.92 -4.40 11.17
CA TYR A 354 -5.26 -3.15 11.55
C TYR A 354 -3.78 -3.33 11.95
N ASN A 355 -3.46 -4.37 12.72
CA ASN A 355 -2.09 -4.61 13.19
C ASN A 355 -1.17 -5.00 12.02
N GLU A 356 -1.63 -5.86 11.12
CA GLU A 356 -0.85 -6.25 9.94
C GLU A 356 -0.68 -5.11 8.96
N ARG A 357 -1.71 -4.27 8.81
CA ARG A 357 -1.62 -3.03 8.04
C ARG A 357 -0.54 -2.11 8.61
N LEU A 358 -0.51 -1.89 9.92
CA LEU A 358 0.51 -1.07 10.58
C LEU A 358 1.92 -1.66 10.40
N ILE A 359 2.12 -2.95 10.63
CA ILE A 359 3.43 -3.59 10.42
C ILE A 359 3.88 -3.39 8.97
N THR A 360 3.00 -3.63 8.00
CA THR A 360 3.29 -3.44 6.58
C THR A 360 3.66 -1.99 6.26
N LEU A 361 2.95 -1.01 6.83
CA LEU A 361 3.29 0.42 6.71
C LEU A 361 4.71 0.72 7.22
N PHE A 362 5.13 0.21 8.37
CA PHE A 362 6.50 0.44 8.85
C PHE A 362 7.54 -0.25 7.96
N VAL A 363 7.24 -1.46 7.49
CA VAL A 363 8.17 -2.29 6.72
C VAL A 363 8.45 -1.75 5.32
N ILE A 364 7.46 -1.11 4.67
CA ILE A 364 7.63 -0.47 3.36
C ILE A 364 8.77 0.57 3.37
N GLY A 365 9.06 1.23 4.51
CA GLY A 365 10.15 2.20 4.62
C GLY A 365 11.55 1.63 4.37
N PHE A 366 11.71 0.32 4.53
CA PHE A 366 12.97 -0.41 4.27
C PHE A 366 13.10 -0.87 2.82
N MET A 367 12.04 -0.76 2.01
CA MET A 367 12.11 -1.04 0.58
C MET A 367 12.82 0.11 -0.12
N SER A 368 13.84 -0.20 -0.93
CA SER A 368 14.58 0.80 -1.69
C SER A 368 13.75 1.26 -2.89
N CYS A 369 13.20 2.48 -2.79
CA CYS A 369 12.47 3.12 -3.88
C CYS A 369 13.41 3.65 -4.97
N SER A 370 12.86 3.92 -6.16
CA SER A 370 13.60 4.44 -7.31
C SER A 370 14.41 5.70 -7.04
N ALA A 371 13.89 6.59 -6.19
CA ALA A 371 14.53 7.87 -5.88
C ALA A 371 15.87 7.73 -5.12
N ARG A 372 16.15 6.56 -4.52
CA ARG A 372 17.45 6.28 -3.88
C ARG A 372 18.52 5.81 -4.87
N LEU A 373 18.11 5.36 -6.06
CA LEU A 373 19.02 4.79 -7.06
C LEU A 373 20.15 5.76 -7.48
N PRO A 374 19.91 7.07 -7.73
CA PRO A 374 20.99 7.99 -8.08
C PRO A 374 22.12 8.04 -7.04
N ILE A 375 21.75 8.00 -5.75
CA ILE A 375 22.71 8.00 -4.63
C ILE A 375 23.52 6.70 -4.66
N TYR A 376 22.85 5.54 -4.81
CA TYR A 376 23.54 4.26 -4.87
C TYR A 376 24.49 4.19 -6.07
N VAL A 377 24.06 4.64 -7.24
CA VAL A 377 24.90 4.66 -8.45
C VAL A 377 26.10 5.59 -8.28
N LEU A 378 25.92 6.75 -7.64
CA LEU A 378 27.00 7.68 -7.35
C LEU A 378 28.06 7.07 -6.43
N PHE A 379 27.65 6.57 -5.26
CA PHE A 379 28.58 6.04 -4.27
C PHE A 379 29.19 4.71 -4.72
N VAL A 380 28.39 3.80 -5.29
CA VAL A 380 28.90 2.52 -5.79
C VAL A 380 29.86 2.75 -6.97
N GLY A 381 29.53 3.63 -7.91
CA GLY A 381 30.43 3.99 -9.02
C GLY A 381 31.70 4.73 -8.56
N SER A 382 31.65 5.36 -7.39
CA SER A 382 32.82 6.00 -6.79
C SER A 382 33.70 4.97 -6.06
N PHE A 383 33.18 4.06 -5.24
CA PHE A 383 34.03 3.21 -4.40
C PHE A 383 34.31 1.81 -4.96
N PHE A 384 33.51 1.32 -5.91
CA PHE A 384 33.65 -0.03 -6.46
C PHE A 384 34.06 -0.03 -7.94
N PRO A 385 34.85 -1.03 -8.39
CA PRO A 385 35.14 -1.22 -9.80
C PRO A 385 33.88 -1.43 -10.63
N SER A 386 33.86 -0.89 -11.86
CA SER A 386 32.72 -0.97 -12.80
C SER A 386 32.26 -2.41 -13.09
N SER A 387 33.16 -3.40 -13.00
CA SER A 387 32.84 -4.82 -13.15
C SER A 387 31.96 -5.38 -12.03
N SER A 388 32.07 -4.82 -10.82
CA SER A 388 31.36 -5.28 -9.60
C SER A 388 30.20 -4.39 -9.19
N ALA A 389 30.12 -3.17 -9.72
CA ALA A 389 29.12 -2.16 -9.33
C ALA A 389 27.67 -2.66 -9.47
N GLY A 390 27.35 -3.39 -10.56
CA GLY A 390 26.02 -3.97 -10.77
C GLY A 390 25.65 -5.02 -9.71
N PHE A 391 26.61 -5.85 -9.31
CA PHE A 391 26.40 -6.86 -8.27
C PHE A 391 26.21 -6.22 -6.89
N VAL A 392 27.03 -5.21 -6.54
CA VAL A 392 26.87 -4.46 -5.29
C VAL A 392 25.50 -3.80 -5.20
N LEU A 393 25.05 -3.17 -6.30
CA LEU A 393 23.72 -2.58 -6.37
C LEU A 393 22.62 -3.63 -6.13
N PHE A 394 22.72 -4.80 -6.76
CA PHE A 394 21.79 -5.92 -6.52
C PHE A 394 21.79 -6.35 -5.04
N CYS A 395 22.96 -6.47 -4.41
CA CYS A 395 23.08 -6.80 -2.99
C CYS A 395 22.39 -5.77 -2.09
N ILE A 396 22.51 -4.46 -2.38
CA ILE A 396 21.83 -3.40 -1.61
C ILE A 396 20.30 -3.58 -1.63
N TYR A 397 19.72 -3.85 -2.81
CA TYR A 397 18.28 -4.05 -2.94
C TYR A 397 17.78 -5.30 -2.19
N ILE A 398 18.51 -6.42 -2.31
CA ILE A 398 18.19 -7.66 -1.59
C ILE A 398 18.33 -7.48 -0.08
N LEU A 399 19.39 -6.80 0.37
CA LEU A 399 19.60 -6.52 1.79
C LEU A 399 18.44 -5.71 2.37
N GLY A 400 17.97 -4.69 1.65
CA GLY A 400 16.79 -3.92 2.05
C GLY A 400 15.54 -4.79 2.23
N ALA A 401 15.27 -5.68 1.27
CA ALA A 401 14.14 -6.61 1.31
C ALA A 401 14.22 -7.58 2.49
N VAL A 402 15.41 -8.14 2.74
CA VAL A 402 15.64 -9.09 3.85
C VAL A 402 15.47 -8.39 5.20
N VAL A 403 16.07 -7.21 5.38
CA VAL A 403 15.92 -6.42 6.62
C VAL A 403 14.46 -6.02 6.84
N ALA A 404 13.73 -5.67 5.78
CA ALA A 404 12.30 -5.37 5.85
C ALA A 404 11.51 -6.56 6.44
N LEU A 405 11.73 -7.79 5.95
CA LEU A 405 11.07 -8.99 6.48
C LEU A 405 11.48 -9.30 7.92
N VAL A 406 12.76 -9.16 8.27
CA VAL A 406 13.24 -9.35 9.65
C VAL A 406 12.58 -8.34 10.59
N MET A 407 12.50 -7.06 10.19
CA MET A 407 11.85 -6.01 10.95
C MET A 407 10.34 -6.24 11.09
N ALA A 408 9.68 -6.80 10.07
CA ALA A 408 8.28 -7.20 10.16
C ALA A 408 8.05 -8.20 11.31
N LYS A 409 8.91 -9.22 11.39
CA LYS A 409 8.87 -10.23 12.45
C LYS A 409 9.18 -9.62 13.83
N LEU A 410 10.17 -8.75 13.92
CA LEU A 410 10.49 -8.04 15.16
C LEU A 410 9.32 -7.18 15.64
N LEU A 411 8.69 -6.40 14.75
CA LEU A 411 7.54 -5.56 15.08
C LEU A 411 6.31 -6.38 15.49
N LYS A 412 6.07 -7.53 14.84
CA LYS A 412 4.98 -8.47 15.22
C LYS A 412 5.19 -9.04 16.62
N LEU A 413 6.42 -9.42 16.97
CA LEU A 413 6.75 -10.02 18.26
C LEU A 413 6.78 -8.99 19.41
N SER A 414 7.18 -7.76 19.12
CA SER A 414 7.36 -6.69 20.12
C SER A 414 6.10 -5.85 20.31
N VAL A 415 5.76 -5.02 19.32
CA VAL A 415 4.79 -3.92 19.43
C VAL A 415 3.37 -4.36 19.05
N PHE A 416 3.22 -5.17 18.00
CA PHE A 416 1.93 -5.50 17.40
C PHE A 416 1.51 -6.95 17.63
N LYS A 417 1.39 -7.34 18.90
CA LYS A 417 0.93 -8.68 19.29
C LYS A 417 -0.54 -8.86 18.89
N GLY A 418 -0.83 -9.92 18.13
CA GLY A 418 -2.19 -10.23 17.70
C GLY A 418 -2.26 -11.48 16.84
N GLN A 419 -3.43 -12.10 16.81
CA GLN A 419 -3.70 -13.31 16.03
C GLN A 419 -3.56 -13.02 14.52
N THR A 420 -3.01 -13.97 13.76
CA THR A 420 -2.90 -13.90 12.29
C THR A 420 -4.24 -14.26 11.67
N GLU A 421 -4.68 -13.55 10.63
CA GLU A 421 -5.89 -13.89 9.88
C GLU A 421 -5.82 -15.35 9.38
N SER A 422 -6.92 -16.11 9.47
CA SER A 422 -7.01 -17.41 8.81
C SER A 422 -7.07 -17.18 7.31
N PHE A 423 -6.08 -17.67 6.57
CA PHE A 423 -5.98 -17.44 5.14
C PHE A 423 -7.06 -18.22 4.37
N ILE A 424 -8.22 -17.58 4.10
CA ILE A 424 -9.29 -18.14 3.27
C ILE A 424 -9.53 -17.22 2.07
N MET A 425 -8.70 -17.35 1.04
CA MET A 425 -8.82 -16.52 -0.16
C MET A 425 -9.67 -17.20 -1.24
N GLU A 426 -10.75 -16.54 -1.69
CA GLU A 426 -11.42 -16.91 -2.95
C GLU A 426 -10.51 -16.50 -4.09
N MET A 427 -10.08 -17.46 -4.91
CA MET A 427 -9.36 -17.15 -6.14
C MET A 427 -10.38 -16.87 -7.24
N PRO A 428 -10.56 -15.60 -7.69
CA PRO A 428 -11.48 -15.28 -8.78
C PRO A 428 -11.03 -15.98 -10.07
N LYS A 429 -11.93 -16.33 -10.99
CA LYS A 429 -11.52 -16.88 -12.31
C LYS A 429 -10.66 -15.87 -13.09
N TYR A 430 -9.72 -16.33 -13.92
CA TYR A 430 -8.99 -15.41 -14.81
C TYR A 430 -9.96 -14.70 -15.75
N ARG A 431 -9.76 -13.40 -15.94
CA ARG A 431 -10.58 -12.57 -16.82
C ARG A 431 -9.65 -11.69 -17.67
N PHE A 432 -10.08 -11.36 -18.88
CA PHE A 432 -9.39 -10.32 -19.64
C PHE A 432 -9.61 -8.96 -18.97
N PRO A 433 -8.58 -8.11 -18.89
CA PRO A 433 -8.69 -6.81 -18.25
C PRO A 433 -9.64 -5.91 -19.06
N SER A 434 -10.59 -5.28 -18.39
CA SER A 434 -11.42 -4.27 -19.05
C SER A 434 -10.65 -2.96 -19.14
N TRP A 435 -10.30 -2.55 -20.36
CA TRP A 435 -9.50 -1.33 -20.60
C TRP A 435 -10.12 -0.07 -19.99
N ARG A 436 -11.46 0.00 -19.93
CA ARG A 436 -12.18 1.08 -19.25
C ARG A 436 -11.88 1.13 -17.75
N MET A 437 -11.82 -0.02 -17.07
CA MET A 437 -11.48 -0.09 -15.65
C MET A 437 -10.01 0.26 -15.42
N VAL A 438 -9.11 -0.23 -16.27
CA VAL A 438 -7.68 0.11 -16.22
C VAL A 438 -7.48 1.62 -16.35
N TYR A 439 -8.09 2.24 -17.36
CA TYR A 439 -8.03 3.69 -17.55
C TYR A 439 -8.61 4.47 -16.36
N PHE A 440 -9.80 4.09 -15.88
CA PHE A 440 -10.44 4.75 -14.74
C PHE A 440 -9.59 4.62 -13.46
N SER A 441 -8.99 3.46 -13.23
CA SER A 441 -8.08 3.20 -12.11
C SER A 441 -6.84 4.11 -12.18
N ILE A 442 -6.20 4.19 -13.35
CA ILE A 442 -5.02 5.06 -13.57
C ILE A 442 -5.38 6.52 -13.35
N TYR A 443 -6.49 6.99 -13.95
CA TYR A 443 -6.92 8.39 -13.86
C TYR A 443 -7.21 8.80 -12.42
N THR A 444 -8.03 8.02 -11.71
CA THR A 444 -8.43 8.33 -10.33
C THR A 444 -7.24 8.30 -9.37
N LYS A 445 -6.33 7.33 -9.50
CA LYS A 445 -5.13 7.24 -8.65
C LYS A 445 -4.14 8.38 -8.94
N SER A 446 -3.95 8.73 -10.21
CA SER A 446 -3.09 9.84 -10.65
C SER A 446 -3.60 11.19 -10.15
N LEU A 447 -4.91 11.44 -10.28
CA LEU A 447 -5.53 12.66 -9.76
C LEU A 447 -5.47 12.74 -8.23
N SER A 448 -5.64 11.60 -7.54
CA SER A 448 -5.49 11.53 -6.09
C SER A 448 -4.07 11.88 -5.66
N TYR A 449 -3.04 11.41 -6.38
CA TYR A 449 -1.66 11.79 -6.11
C TYR A 449 -1.45 13.30 -6.27
N LEU A 450 -1.88 13.88 -7.40
CA LEU A 450 -1.68 15.30 -7.67
C LEU A 450 -2.38 16.20 -6.64
N LYS A 451 -3.63 15.90 -6.30
CA LYS A 451 -4.42 16.70 -5.33
C LYS A 451 -3.99 16.49 -3.88
N LYS A 452 -3.63 15.26 -3.48
CA LYS A 452 -3.41 14.93 -2.06
C LYS A 452 -1.95 14.93 -1.64
N ALA A 453 -1.01 14.63 -2.53
CA ALA A 453 0.42 14.63 -2.23
C ALA A 453 1.08 15.92 -2.76
N GLY A 454 0.67 16.39 -3.95
CA GLY A 454 1.26 17.57 -4.59
C GLY A 454 1.21 18.84 -3.74
N THR A 455 0.08 19.13 -3.09
CA THR A 455 -0.03 20.31 -2.21
C THR A 455 0.99 20.29 -1.07
N TYR A 456 1.27 19.11 -0.50
CA TYR A 456 2.25 19.00 0.58
C TYR A 456 3.67 19.06 0.07
N ILE A 457 3.95 18.45 -1.08
CA ILE A 457 5.27 18.54 -1.73
C ILE A 457 5.60 20.01 -2.01
N LEU A 458 4.65 20.77 -2.55
CA LEU A 458 4.83 22.19 -2.81
C LEU A 458 5.13 22.99 -1.54
N VAL A 459 4.35 22.79 -0.46
CA VAL A 459 4.58 23.47 0.82
C VAL A 459 5.95 23.08 1.40
N GLY A 460 6.31 21.79 1.35
CA GLY A 460 7.62 21.32 1.79
C GLY A 460 8.78 21.91 0.98
N ALA A 461 8.63 21.99 -0.35
CA ALA A 461 9.62 22.59 -1.24
C ALA A 461 9.85 24.08 -0.93
N ILE A 462 8.77 24.86 -0.72
CA ILE A 462 8.87 26.27 -0.33
C ILE A 462 9.55 26.42 1.03
N LEU A 463 9.18 25.59 2.01
CA LEU A 463 9.77 25.63 3.35
C LEU A 463 11.26 25.29 3.32
N ILE A 464 11.67 24.25 2.57
CA ILE A 464 13.09 23.92 2.43
C ILE A 464 13.85 24.96 1.65
N TRP A 465 13.28 25.49 0.57
CA TRP A 465 13.91 26.59 -0.16
C TRP A 465 14.22 27.75 0.80
N PHE A 466 13.25 28.13 1.63
CA PHE A 466 13.44 29.16 2.64
C PHE A 466 14.51 28.79 3.67
N MET A 467 14.46 27.58 4.24
CA MET A 467 15.43 27.12 5.23
C MET A 467 16.85 26.91 4.68
N SER A 468 16.98 26.62 3.38
CA SER A 468 18.26 26.42 2.70
C SER A 468 18.93 27.74 2.31
N GLN A 469 18.15 28.80 2.11
CA GLN A 469 18.64 30.12 1.72
C GLN A 469 18.82 31.07 2.92
N TYR A 470 18.01 30.94 3.96
CA TYR A 470 18.00 31.85 5.09
C TYR A 470 18.55 31.22 6.38
N PRO A 471 19.21 32.00 7.26
CA PRO A 471 19.64 33.39 7.05
C PRO A 471 20.84 33.51 6.11
N LYS A 472 20.80 34.50 5.20
CA LYS A 472 21.92 34.80 4.29
C LYS A 472 23.12 35.34 5.08
N ASN A 473 24.32 35.10 4.56
CA ASN A 473 25.53 35.64 5.18
C ASN A 473 25.82 37.04 4.60
N ASP A 474 25.42 38.09 5.33
CA ASP A 474 25.59 39.49 4.92
C ASP A 474 27.06 39.85 4.64
N ALA A 475 28.01 39.25 5.38
CA ALA A 475 29.43 39.48 5.17
C ALA A 475 29.94 38.82 3.88
N ALA A 476 29.50 37.59 3.59
CA ALA A 476 29.85 36.90 2.35
C ALA A 476 29.24 37.59 1.12
N MET A 477 28.01 38.11 1.23
CA MET A 477 27.37 38.85 0.15
C MET A 477 28.07 40.18 -0.16
N LYS A 478 28.55 40.90 0.88
CA LYS A 478 29.37 42.11 0.70
C LYS A 478 30.72 41.81 0.04
N ALA A 479 31.40 40.75 0.48
CA ALA A 479 32.66 40.30 -0.11
C ALA A 479 32.48 39.93 -1.59
N TYR A 480 31.44 39.17 -1.92
CA TYR A 480 31.11 38.82 -3.32
C TYR A 480 30.83 40.06 -4.18
N LYS A 481 30.02 41.02 -3.70
CA LYS A 481 29.75 42.27 -4.43
C LYS A 481 31.03 43.07 -4.68
N GLN A 482 31.97 43.08 -3.74
CA GLN A 482 33.25 43.75 -3.91
C GLN A 482 34.16 43.03 -4.92
N GLU A 483 34.32 41.71 -4.80
CA GLU A 483 35.17 40.91 -5.69
C GLU A 483 34.62 40.83 -7.12
N SER A 484 33.30 40.70 -7.29
CA SER A 484 32.65 40.74 -8.60
C SER A 484 32.80 42.09 -9.30
N LEU A 485 32.77 43.21 -8.56
CA LEU A 485 33.06 44.54 -9.12
C LEU A 485 34.52 44.68 -9.56
N LEU A 486 35.47 44.05 -8.85
CA LEU A 486 36.88 44.03 -9.23
C LEU A 486 37.10 43.20 -10.50
N VAL A 487 36.50 42.00 -10.59
CA VAL A 487 36.58 41.13 -11.79
C VAL A 487 35.95 41.80 -13.02
N ASN A 488 34.82 42.49 -12.85
CA ASN A 488 34.19 43.22 -13.95
C ASN A 488 35.03 44.41 -14.45
N LYS A 489 35.71 45.12 -13.54
CA LYS A 489 36.58 46.27 -13.85
C LYS A 489 37.97 45.91 -14.38
N ASP A 490 38.38 44.65 -14.25
CA ASP A 490 39.69 44.20 -14.72
C ASP A 490 39.75 44.19 -16.26
N ALA A 491 40.56 45.05 -16.86
CA ALA A 491 40.68 45.18 -18.31
C ALA A 491 41.55 44.08 -18.96
N THR A 492 42.22 43.25 -18.16
CA THR A 492 43.18 42.24 -18.64
C THR A 492 42.56 40.87 -18.92
N LEU A 493 41.34 40.62 -18.44
CA LEU A 493 40.62 39.35 -18.62
C LEU A 493 39.72 39.39 -19.86
N SER A 494 39.73 38.31 -20.65
CA SER A 494 38.77 38.10 -21.74
C SER A 494 37.34 37.97 -21.18
N SER A 495 36.33 38.27 -21.99
CA SER A 495 34.92 38.18 -21.58
C SER A 495 34.55 36.79 -21.05
N GLU A 496 35.10 35.73 -21.64
CA GLU A 496 34.91 34.34 -21.22
C GLU A 496 35.58 34.04 -19.86
N ALA A 497 36.81 34.53 -19.65
CA ALA A 497 37.53 34.34 -18.38
C ALA A 497 36.88 35.13 -17.22
N LYS A 498 36.24 36.27 -17.52
CA LYS A 498 35.43 37.01 -16.53
C LYS A 498 34.21 36.21 -16.10
N GLU A 499 33.51 35.61 -17.07
CA GLU A 499 32.30 34.82 -16.80
C GLU A 499 32.60 33.57 -15.97
N GLU A 500 33.70 32.88 -16.27
CA GLU A 500 34.18 31.72 -15.49
C GLU A 500 34.53 32.11 -14.05
N LYS A 501 35.30 33.19 -13.86
CA LYS A 501 35.71 33.67 -12.53
C LYS A 501 34.52 34.18 -11.71
N LEU A 502 33.54 34.82 -12.34
CA LEU A 502 32.28 35.21 -11.70
C LEU A 502 31.44 34.00 -11.29
N LYS A 503 31.46 32.92 -12.09
CA LYS A 503 30.78 31.66 -11.77
C LYS A 503 31.43 30.94 -10.60
N GLU A 504 32.76 30.93 -10.51
CA GLU A 504 33.49 30.41 -9.35
C GLU A 504 33.17 31.20 -8.07
N LEU A 505 33.23 32.54 -8.13
CA LEU A 505 32.87 33.43 -7.02
C LEU A 505 31.42 33.21 -6.55
N LYS A 506 30.49 33.00 -7.49
CA LYS A 506 29.09 32.70 -7.16
C LYS A 506 28.95 31.34 -6.48
N THR A 507 29.67 30.33 -6.95
CA THR A 507 29.68 28.99 -6.34
C THR A 507 30.23 29.03 -4.91
N GLU A 508 31.27 29.84 -4.65
CA GLU A 508 31.77 30.07 -3.29
C GLU A 508 30.74 30.77 -2.38
N LEU A 509 30.06 31.78 -2.90
CA LEU A 509 29.01 32.50 -2.18
C LEU A 509 27.88 31.53 -1.79
N ASP A 510 27.41 30.72 -2.74
CA ASP A 510 26.35 29.74 -2.51
C ASP A 510 26.75 28.71 -1.45
N LYS A 511 28.00 28.24 -1.47
CA LYS A 511 28.55 27.35 -0.42
C LYS A 511 28.56 28.02 0.96
N LYS A 512 29.00 29.28 1.05
CA LYS A 512 29.04 30.05 2.30
C LYS A 512 27.63 30.36 2.83
N ASN A 513 26.68 30.66 1.95
CA ASN A 513 25.28 30.89 2.29
C ASN A 513 24.60 29.60 2.76
N LEU A 514 24.77 28.50 2.03
CA LEU A 514 24.21 27.19 2.41
C LEU A 514 24.76 26.71 3.75
N LYS A 515 26.03 26.98 4.08
CA LYS A 515 26.60 26.66 5.40
C LYS A 515 25.97 27.50 6.53
N ASN A 516 25.62 28.75 6.28
CA ASN A 516 25.02 29.65 7.28
C ASN A 516 23.50 29.47 7.42
N SER A 517 22.84 28.85 6.45
CA SER A 517 21.39 28.67 6.44
C SER A 517 20.91 27.75 7.56
N VAL A 518 19.59 27.72 7.81
CA VAL A 518 19.01 26.84 8.83
C VAL A 518 19.32 25.37 8.52
N VAL A 519 19.25 24.97 7.25
CA VAL A 519 19.65 23.61 6.82
C VAL A 519 21.14 23.37 7.05
N GLY A 520 22.00 24.34 6.71
CA GLY A 520 23.45 24.23 6.96
C GLY A 520 23.83 24.08 8.43
N ARG A 521 23.23 24.91 9.29
CA ARG A 521 23.39 24.83 10.75
C ARG A 521 22.86 23.51 11.31
N GLY A 522 21.73 23.03 10.78
CA GLY A 522 21.18 21.72 11.10
C GLY A 522 22.15 20.58 10.73
N GLY A 523 22.74 20.63 9.54
CA GLY A 523 23.74 19.68 9.10
C GLY A 523 25.02 19.71 9.95
N ALA A 524 25.50 20.88 10.35
CA ALA A 524 26.65 21.01 11.27
C ALA A 524 26.34 20.49 12.68
N TYR A 525 25.08 20.57 13.13
CA TYR A 525 24.66 19.91 14.37
C TYR A 525 24.64 18.39 14.22
N LEU A 526 24.10 17.90 13.10
CA LEU A 526 24.03 16.48 12.78
C LEU A 526 25.42 15.85 12.56
N GLU A 527 26.41 16.62 12.10
CA GLU A 527 27.81 16.18 12.01
C GLU A 527 28.31 15.59 13.33
N LYS A 528 27.96 16.20 14.47
CA LYS A 528 28.33 15.68 15.80
C LYS A 528 27.66 14.34 16.13
N VAL A 529 26.45 14.12 15.62
CA VAL A 529 25.71 12.87 15.79
C VAL A 529 26.30 11.77 14.92
N PHE A 530 26.72 12.12 13.70
CA PHE A 530 27.30 11.20 12.72
C PHE A 530 28.83 11.11 12.77
N SER A 531 29.49 11.80 13.70
CA SER A 531 30.95 11.75 13.86
C SER A 531 31.51 10.34 14.06
N PRO A 532 30.82 9.37 14.70
CA PRO A 532 31.31 7.99 14.78
C PRO A 532 31.41 7.25 13.44
N MET A 533 30.74 7.75 12.39
CA MET A 533 30.76 7.20 11.03
C MET A 533 31.58 8.05 10.06
N ASP A 534 32.29 9.07 10.56
CA ASP A 534 33.10 9.99 9.76
C ASP A 534 32.28 10.70 8.66
N PHE A 535 31.07 11.18 9.01
CA PHE A 535 30.27 12.00 8.11
C PHE A 535 30.64 13.47 8.27
N ASP A 536 31.20 14.07 7.21
CA ASP A 536 31.40 15.51 7.14
C ASP A 536 30.05 16.26 7.16
N TRP A 537 30.10 17.56 7.49
CA TRP A 537 28.92 18.43 7.46
C TRP A 537 28.22 18.42 6.10
N ARG A 538 28.97 18.20 5.01
CA ARG A 538 28.43 18.12 3.64
C ARG A 538 27.50 16.92 3.44
N LEU A 539 27.89 15.75 3.95
CA LEU A 539 27.07 14.54 3.93
C LEU A 539 25.86 14.70 4.86
N SER A 540 26.05 15.32 6.02
CA SER A 540 24.97 15.58 6.97
C SER A 540 23.91 16.54 6.41
N VAL A 541 24.33 17.63 5.75
CA VAL A 541 23.44 18.57 5.06
C VAL A 541 22.67 17.89 3.93
N SER A 542 23.32 17.05 3.13
CA SER A 542 22.66 16.36 2.02
C SER A 542 21.59 15.37 2.49
N LEU A 543 21.75 14.76 3.67
CA LEU A 543 20.70 13.92 4.27
C LEU A 543 19.48 14.74 4.72
N VAL A 544 19.68 15.97 5.20
CA VAL A 544 18.58 16.88 5.58
C VAL A 544 17.79 17.31 4.35
N THR A 545 18.47 17.73 3.26
CA THR A 545 17.78 18.06 2.01
C THR A 545 17.12 16.83 1.38
N GLY A 546 17.77 15.68 1.50
CA GLY A 546 17.27 14.37 1.08
C GLY A 546 16.00 13.89 1.79
N PHE A 547 15.66 14.45 2.95
CA PHE A 547 14.38 14.15 3.61
C PHE A 547 13.19 14.52 2.71
N MET A 548 13.29 15.57 1.89
CA MET A 548 12.16 15.98 1.07
C MET A 548 12.07 15.29 -0.26
N ALA A 549 13.19 15.19 -0.96
CA ALA A 549 13.31 14.41 -2.18
C ALA A 549 14.66 13.71 -2.18
N LYS A 550 14.68 12.39 -2.41
CA LYS A 550 15.92 11.60 -2.29
C LYS A 550 16.89 11.94 -3.42
N GLU A 551 16.41 12.27 -4.62
CA GLU A 551 17.28 12.68 -5.72
C GLU A 551 18.04 13.98 -5.43
N VAL A 552 17.50 14.87 -4.60
CA VAL A 552 18.14 16.16 -4.22
C VAL A 552 19.42 15.97 -3.42
N VAL A 553 19.66 14.77 -2.86
CA VAL A 553 20.92 14.45 -2.19
C VAL A 553 22.11 14.62 -3.15
N VAL A 554 21.97 14.12 -4.39
CA VAL A 554 23.06 14.14 -5.38
C VAL A 554 23.35 15.58 -5.83
N SER A 555 22.30 16.36 -6.13
CA SER A 555 22.45 17.77 -6.52
C SER A 555 23.03 18.62 -5.39
N THR A 556 22.60 18.38 -4.14
CA THR A 556 23.17 19.06 -2.96
C THR A 556 24.66 18.75 -2.80
N LEU A 557 25.07 17.49 -2.99
CA LEU A 557 26.47 17.10 -2.95
C LEU A 557 27.27 17.75 -4.09
N GLY A 558 26.71 17.84 -5.31
CA GLY A 558 27.35 18.53 -6.43
C GLY A 558 27.68 20.00 -6.15
N VAL A 559 26.74 20.72 -5.52
CA VAL A 559 26.95 22.12 -5.08
C VAL A 559 28.00 22.20 -3.98
N LEU A 560 27.95 21.32 -2.97
CA LEU A 560 28.83 21.36 -1.80
C LEU A 560 30.28 20.96 -2.10
N PHE A 561 30.48 20.05 -3.05
CA PHE A 561 31.79 19.66 -3.56
C PHE A 561 32.28 20.55 -4.72
N SER A 562 31.64 21.72 -4.94
CA SER A 562 32.12 22.82 -5.78
C SER A 562 32.20 22.52 -7.29
N LEU A 563 31.26 21.73 -7.83
CA LEU A 563 31.26 21.36 -9.26
C LEU A 563 30.31 22.20 -10.14
N GLY A 564 29.55 23.13 -9.57
CA GLY A 564 28.54 23.89 -10.32
C GLY A 564 27.51 22.97 -10.98
N ASP A 565 26.71 23.54 -11.89
CA ASP A 565 25.57 22.87 -12.57
C ASP A 565 26.01 21.85 -13.67
N GLN A 566 27.24 21.32 -13.59
CA GLN A 566 27.82 20.40 -14.56
C GLN A 566 27.43 18.96 -14.20
N ASN A 567 26.54 18.37 -15.01
CA ASN A 567 26.15 16.95 -15.09
C ASN A 567 26.70 16.02 -14.00
N GLU A 568 25.81 15.59 -13.10
CA GLU A 568 25.97 14.66 -11.96
C GLU A 568 26.53 13.25 -12.31
N LYS A 569 27.02 13.05 -13.53
CA LYS A 569 27.59 11.81 -14.07
C LYS A 569 29.03 11.94 -14.57
N SER A 570 29.69 13.08 -14.34
CA SER A 570 31.08 13.26 -14.73
C SER A 570 32.02 12.42 -13.85
N ASP A 571 33.06 11.84 -14.46
CA ASP A 571 34.10 11.11 -13.72
C ASP A 571 34.81 12.02 -12.69
N ALA A 572 34.88 13.33 -12.99
CA ALA A 572 35.40 14.35 -12.09
C ALA A 572 34.69 14.41 -10.72
N PHE A 573 33.36 14.24 -10.68
CA PHE A 573 32.63 14.22 -9.40
C PHE A 573 32.98 13.00 -8.56
N ARG A 574 33.11 11.84 -9.21
CA ARG A 574 33.47 10.59 -8.55
C ARG A 574 34.90 10.63 -8.01
N GLU A 575 35.81 11.29 -8.71
CA GLU A 575 37.19 11.49 -8.24
C GLU A 575 37.28 12.37 -7.00
N ILE A 576 36.58 13.50 -6.97
CA ILE A 576 36.53 14.37 -5.77
C ILE A 576 35.92 13.61 -4.59
N LEU A 577 34.87 12.83 -4.82
CA LEU A 577 34.24 12.03 -3.78
C LEU A 577 35.18 10.96 -3.21
N ARG A 578 35.96 10.27 -4.06
CA ARG A 578 36.99 9.31 -3.63
C ARG A 578 38.08 9.94 -2.77
N LYS A 579 38.40 11.22 -3.03
CA LYS A 579 39.47 11.94 -2.32
C LYS A 579 39.01 12.45 -0.96
N GLU A 580 37.79 12.96 -0.88
CA GLU A 580 37.27 13.64 0.32
C GLU A 580 36.48 12.70 1.26
N VAL A 581 36.00 11.54 0.78
CA VAL A 581 35.18 10.61 1.57
C VAL A 581 35.85 9.24 1.64
N SER A 582 36.03 8.72 2.85
CA SER A 582 36.59 7.40 3.09
C SER A 582 35.63 6.28 2.65
N VAL A 583 36.18 5.13 2.21
CA VAL A 583 35.35 3.97 1.79
C VAL A 583 34.39 3.50 2.90
N PRO A 584 34.81 3.38 4.18
CA PRO A 584 33.89 3.04 5.28
C PRO A 584 32.75 4.05 5.44
N SER A 585 33.04 5.35 5.37
CA SER A 585 32.03 6.42 5.44
C SER A 585 31.07 6.35 4.25
N GLY A 586 31.57 6.08 3.04
CA GLY A 586 30.75 5.90 1.84
C GLY A 586 29.76 4.72 1.94
N ILE A 587 30.20 3.57 2.45
CA ILE A 587 29.32 2.40 2.66
C ILE A 587 28.32 2.68 3.78
N ALA A 588 28.76 3.28 4.88
CA ALA A 588 27.87 3.70 5.96
C ALA A 588 26.78 4.67 5.47
N PHE A 589 27.14 5.61 4.59
CA PHE A 589 26.20 6.54 3.97
C PHE A 589 25.14 5.84 3.11
N ILE A 590 25.55 4.86 2.28
CA ILE A 590 24.60 4.02 1.51
C ILE A 590 23.60 3.33 2.44
N VAL A 591 24.09 2.69 3.50
CA VAL A 591 23.25 1.95 4.46
C VAL A 591 22.32 2.88 5.23
N PHE A 592 22.79 4.07 5.60
CA PHE A 592 21.95 5.09 6.22
C PHE A 592 20.82 5.53 5.28
N VAL A 593 21.17 5.88 4.03
CA VAL A 593 20.19 6.28 3.00
C VAL A 593 19.18 5.16 2.70
N MET A 594 19.59 3.90 2.83
CA MET A 594 18.73 2.74 2.62
C MET A 594 17.65 2.59 3.70
N PHE A 595 17.88 3.01 4.94
CA PHE A 595 16.95 2.76 6.05
C PHE A 595 16.37 4.00 6.71
N TYR A 596 16.94 5.18 6.46
CA TYR A 596 16.42 6.41 7.05
C TYR A 596 15.03 6.78 6.50
N ILE A 597 14.42 7.73 7.18
CA ILE A 597 13.05 8.16 6.95
C ILE A 597 12.72 8.34 5.44
N PRO A 598 11.56 7.86 4.97
CA PRO A 598 11.10 8.08 3.61
C PRO A 598 11.04 9.57 3.21
N CYS A 599 10.81 9.85 1.92
CA CYS A 599 10.62 11.23 1.49
C CYS A 599 9.43 11.90 2.22
N PHE A 600 9.38 13.23 2.23
CA PHE A 600 8.36 14.00 2.92
C PHE A 600 6.93 13.61 2.48
N ALA A 601 6.73 13.43 1.17
CA ALA A 601 5.45 12.97 0.60
C ALA A 601 5.02 11.60 1.14
N ALA A 602 5.97 10.67 1.25
CA ALA A 602 5.74 9.33 1.78
C ALA A 602 5.43 9.39 3.29
N THR A 603 6.17 10.19 4.06
CA THR A 603 5.96 10.37 5.51
C THR A 603 4.56 10.91 5.83
N ILE A 604 4.07 11.88 5.07
CA ILE A 604 2.71 12.42 5.24
C ILE A 604 1.65 11.37 4.88
N THR A 605 1.86 10.66 3.77
CA THR A 605 0.96 9.60 3.33
C THR A 605 0.89 8.48 4.37
N PHE A 606 2.04 8.07 4.92
CA PHE A 606 2.12 7.14 6.05
C PHE A 606 1.28 7.59 7.23
N GLY A 607 1.43 8.86 7.67
CA GLY A 607 0.67 9.38 8.81
C GLY A 607 -0.85 9.32 8.62
N ARG A 608 -1.32 9.56 7.39
CA ARG A 608 -2.73 9.44 7.02
C ARG A 608 -3.22 8.00 7.05
N GLU A 609 -2.41 7.06 6.57
CA GLU A 609 -2.79 5.64 6.52
C GLU A 609 -2.66 4.94 7.89
N ALA A 610 -1.73 5.38 8.73
CA ALA A 610 -1.50 4.81 10.06
C ALA A 610 -2.52 5.32 11.12
N GLY A 611 -3.17 6.46 10.87
CA GLY A 611 -4.20 7.01 11.76
C GLY A 611 -3.73 8.15 12.67
N GLY A 612 -2.71 8.93 12.26
CA GLY A 612 -2.39 10.21 12.90
C GLY A 612 -0.89 10.51 13.05
N ILE A 613 -0.60 11.70 13.58
CA ILE A 613 0.77 12.23 13.68
C ILE A 613 1.64 11.49 14.72
N LYS A 614 1.01 10.82 15.70
CA LYS A 614 1.73 9.99 16.69
C LYS A 614 2.51 8.87 16.00
N PHE A 615 1.92 8.23 14.99
CA PHE A 615 2.60 7.20 14.21
C PHE A 615 3.72 7.77 13.35
N VAL A 616 3.59 9.01 12.86
CA VAL A 616 4.69 9.68 12.13
C VAL A 616 5.90 9.89 13.03
N ALA A 617 5.69 10.30 14.29
CA ALA A 617 6.77 10.41 15.27
C ALA A 617 7.41 9.03 15.54
N TYR A 618 6.61 7.98 15.67
CA TYR A 618 7.13 6.62 15.81
C TYR A 618 7.91 6.16 14.58
N LEU A 619 7.46 6.48 13.36
CA LEU A 619 8.20 6.20 12.13
C LEU A 619 9.53 6.93 12.12
N PHE A 620 9.56 8.21 12.48
CA PHE A 620 10.77 9.00 12.52
C PHE A 620 11.79 8.40 13.49
N ILE A 621 11.39 8.11 14.73
CA ILE A 621 12.27 7.53 15.75
C ILE A 621 12.76 6.15 15.32
N PHE A 622 11.83 5.28 14.90
CA PHE A 622 12.15 3.91 14.51
C PHE A 622 13.11 3.84 13.33
N THR A 623 12.83 4.55 12.24
CA THR A 623 13.68 4.53 11.03
C THR A 623 15.03 5.18 11.28
N THR A 624 15.10 6.26 12.06
CA THR A 624 16.37 6.92 12.40
C THR A 624 17.26 6.03 13.26
N VAL A 625 16.70 5.37 14.29
CA VAL A 625 17.46 4.46 15.16
C VAL A 625 17.97 3.25 14.37
N VAL A 626 17.12 2.64 13.54
CA VAL A 626 17.51 1.49 12.72
C VAL A 626 18.57 1.90 11.70
N ALA A 627 18.38 3.02 11.00
CA ALA A 627 19.36 3.52 10.03
C ALA A 627 20.72 3.83 10.68
N TYR A 628 20.70 4.50 11.83
CA TYR A 628 21.93 4.82 12.57
C TYR A 628 22.67 3.57 13.02
N ALA A 629 21.96 2.60 13.62
CA ALA A 629 22.57 1.35 14.10
C ALA A 629 23.17 0.53 12.96
N PHE A 630 22.44 0.33 11.86
CA PHE A 630 22.94 -0.42 10.71
C PHE A 630 24.09 0.30 10.00
N SER A 631 24.04 1.62 9.90
CA SER A 631 25.11 2.43 9.31
C SER A 631 26.39 2.36 10.13
N LEU A 632 26.28 2.44 11.47
CA LEU A 632 27.42 2.28 12.38
C LEU A 632 28.06 0.89 12.28
N ILE A 633 27.24 -0.16 12.23
CA ILE A 633 27.72 -1.53 12.03
C ILE A 633 28.45 -1.65 10.69
N ALA A 634 27.87 -1.10 9.62
CA ALA A 634 28.48 -1.12 8.29
C ALA A 634 29.82 -0.37 8.25
N PHE A 635 29.92 0.77 8.94
CA PHE A 635 31.16 1.54 9.07
C PHE A 635 32.28 0.70 9.69
N TYR A 636 32.06 0.17 10.89
CA TYR A 636 33.09 -0.61 11.61
C TYR A 636 33.43 -1.91 10.91
N VAL A 637 32.44 -2.62 10.33
CA VAL A 637 32.70 -3.83 9.56
C VAL A 637 33.57 -3.51 8.34
N THR A 638 33.30 -2.41 7.64
CA THR A 638 34.10 -2.00 6.48
C THR A 638 35.51 -1.59 6.91
N GLN A 639 35.66 -0.87 8.02
CA GLN A 639 36.96 -0.47 8.56
C GLN A 639 37.83 -1.66 9.00
N ILE A 640 37.23 -2.80 9.34
CA ILE A 640 37.96 -4.04 9.65
C ILE A 640 38.38 -4.78 8.38
N LEU A 641 37.59 -4.66 7.31
CA LEU A 641 37.81 -5.37 6.04
C LEU A 641 38.77 -4.64 5.09
N VAL A 642 38.86 -3.31 5.17
CA VAL A 642 39.73 -2.43 4.38
C VAL A 642 40.92 -2.02 5.24
#